data_AF-A0A9N9VXA9-F1
#
_entry.id   AF-A0A9N9VXA9-F1
#
_cell.length_a   1.000
_cell.length_b   1.000
_cell.length_c   1.000
_cell.angle_alpha   90.00
_cell.angle_beta   90.00
_cell.angle_gamma   90.00
#
_symmetry.space_group_name_H-M   'P 1'
#
loop_
_entity.id
_entity.type
_entity.pdbx_description
1 polymer ?
#
loop_
_entity_poly.entity_id
_entity_poly.type
_entity_poly.pdbx_seq_one_letter_code
_entity_poly.pdbx_strand_id
1 'polypeptide(L)'
;MTCSVGLKETNLLNQLRAQSEYAARKESLQATGITSLGQLDEVYFSAVGELRRILESQVNDSGTGEPHWTAVRLEDTSLLWKIAAFCKPYVGFLDPRFLREHVKYISSVRLDPVEAYRDDIWAHPQLSSWIGAGKSSILLLQGNHDSRGRSGIFGAELADHTVGRKKPVAYMVYKPMLPGSCHPLFPIEEAEVLRHLAIQALQTVADCTSVQVLTDLVESFSQAKTCADWFKVICDVFYLVSELYVIIDLGIHASSADAANAWPSKFHAILEDVSAISPETIIRIMIISCCPLDVPQGSVNISKIDIRRPNIHPDLIRNRRSDEVRIPPSLWETYQPSKAQVTEMEAPKSHDENLAAVDVHPPNSSADGNSVQNNRIDKSTAVSVVKSYMHKPAHACEFATAIFCALPIEADAVLSVFDVHWNDFDYPKAPGDHNCYSVGAIGRHKVVLVHISGMGKSKAATASSQCRVTFTGIKLSLLVGICGGVPAGPGSEGERLLGDVVISEGLVQYDFSPRFIEPKSMIQQSLLKLDPEVGGFLTKIKTAKYGALLLENTHDYLSALQSHPDQHGQLQYSYPGIENDCLYQPSYLHKHHEESQCPLWEDGCGTLGGVCKAAMNSNCDSLGCESHQLVQRQRTQNHEKQSQGGNLSIHIGKLASGDTVMKAAEERDRIALEEKVIAFEMEGAGLWDHGPCMIIKSICDYADCHKSKKWQSYAAATAAACTKGILEQWN
;
A
#
# COMPACT_ATOMS: atom_id res chain seq x y z
N MET A 1 -47.04 -31.99 -35.93
CA MET A 1 -46.33 -31.03 -36.81
C MET A 1 -46.08 -29.74 -36.03
N THR A 2 -44.85 -29.25 -36.12
CA THR A 2 -44.38 -27.87 -35.84
C THR A 2 -44.52 -27.31 -34.43
N CYS A 3 -43.56 -27.61 -33.56
CA CYS A 3 -43.01 -26.65 -32.59
C CYS A 3 -41.58 -27.06 -32.20
N SER A 4 -40.64 -27.02 -33.15
CA SER A 4 -39.27 -27.50 -32.91
C SER A 4 -38.16 -26.70 -33.63
N VAL A 5 -38.42 -25.44 -33.99
CA VAL A 5 -37.40 -24.60 -34.65
C VAL A 5 -37.14 -23.25 -33.91
N GLY A 6 -38.04 -22.80 -33.02
CA GLY A 6 -37.89 -21.49 -32.35
C GLY A 6 -36.98 -21.41 -31.11
N LEU A 7 -36.53 -22.54 -30.55
CA LEU A 7 -35.75 -22.58 -29.29
C LEU A 7 -34.23 -22.70 -29.49
N LYS A 8 -33.76 -22.96 -30.71
CA LYS A 8 -32.32 -23.01 -31.01
C LYS A 8 -31.75 -21.67 -31.47
N GLU A 9 -32.53 -20.86 -32.20
CA GLU A 9 -32.06 -19.54 -32.69
C GLU A 9 -32.13 -18.44 -31.61
N THR A 10 -33.14 -18.47 -30.72
CA THR A 10 -33.24 -17.53 -29.59
C THR A 10 -32.13 -17.74 -28.56
N ASN A 11 -31.68 -18.98 -28.36
CA ASN A 11 -30.54 -19.28 -27.49
C ASN A 11 -29.20 -18.81 -28.08
N LEU A 12 -29.00 -18.95 -29.39
CA LEU A 12 -27.74 -18.54 -30.03
C LEU A 12 -27.61 -17.00 -30.11
N LEU A 13 -28.71 -16.29 -30.42
CA LEU A 13 -28.73 -14.82 -30.46
C LEU A 13 -28.62 -14.19 -29.06
N ASN A 14 -29.22 -14.81 -28.04
CA ASN A 14 -29.04 -14.39 -26.65
C ASN A 14 -27.63 -14.72 -26.13
N GLN A 15 -27.03 -15.84 -26.56
CA GLN A 15 -25.62 -16.16 -26.28
C GLN A 15 -24.66 -15.16 -26.93
N LEU A 16 -24.88 -14.79 -28.19
CA LEU A 16 -24.03 -13.83 -28.91
C LEU A 16 -24.18 -12.40 -28.37
N ARG A 17 -25.39 -11.97 -27.99
CA ARG A 17 -25.61 -10.70 -27.28
C ARG A 17 -24.94 -10.69 -25.91
N ALA A 18 -25.12 -11.75 -25.13
CA ALA A 18 -24.48 -11.91 -23.83
C ALA A 18 -22.94 -11.89 -23.94
N GLN A 19 -22.37 -12.54 -24.96
CA GLN A 19 -20.92 -12.52 -25.24
C GLN A 19 -20.40 -11.13 -25.63
N SER A 20 -21.16 -10.35 -26.40
CA SER A 20 -20.77 -8.99 -26.80
C SER A 20 -20.84 -7.97 -25.65
N GLU A 21 -21.88 -8.02 -24.82
CA GLU A 21 -22.01 -7.19 -23.62
C GLU A 21 -20.98 -7.57 -22.55
N TYR A 22 -20.64 -8.86 -22.49
CA TYR A 22 -19.60 -9.40 -21.62
C TYR A 22 -18.19 -8.98 -22.05
N ALA A 23 -17.88 -8.96 -23.35
CA ALA A 23 -16.59 -8.48 -23.86
C ALA A 23 -16.37 -6.98 -23.57
N ALA A 24 -17.40 -6.15 -23.80
CA ALA A 24 -17.33 -4.72 -23.50
C ALA A 24 -17.22 -4.42 -21.99
N ARG A 25 -17.83 -5.26 -21.13
CA ARG A 25 -17.70 -5.15 -19.66
C ARG A 25 -16.38 -5.69 -19.14
N LYS A 26 -15.79 -6.70 -19.78
CA LYS A 26 -14.46 -7.25 -19.44
C LYS A 26 -13.38 -6.17 -19.53
N GLU A 27 -13.42 -5.32 -20.55
CA GLU A 27 -12.51 -4.17 -20.70
C GLU A 27 -12.77 -3.06 -19.66
N SER A 28 -14.03 -2.82 -19.28
CA SER A 28 -14.38 -1.82 -18.26
C SER A 28 -14.08 -2.27 -16.81
N LEU A 29 -14.07 -3.58 -16.52
CA LEU A 29 -13.86 -4.16 -15.19
C LEU A 29 -12.39 -4.48 -14.89
N GLN A 30 -11.56 -4.70 -15.91
CA GLN A 30 -10.11 -4.81 -15.75
C GLN A 30 -9.47 -3.54 -15.16
N ALA A 31 -10.19 -2.42 -15.17
CA ALA A 31 -9.77 -1.13 -14.61
C ALA A 31 -10.07 -0.95 -13.10
N THR A 32 -10.88 -1.80 -12.45
CA THR A 32 -11.34 -1.58 -11.06
C THR A 32 -10.74 -2.54 -10.02
N GLY A 33 -9.82 -3.44 -10.41
CA GLY A 33 -9.01 -4.23 -9.47
C GLY A 33 -9.74 -5.32 -8.68
N ILE A 34 -11.02 -5.58 -8.96
CA ILE A 34 -11.73 -6.77 -8.47
C ILE A 34 -11.38 -7.92 -9.44
N THR A 35 -11.02 -9.10 -8.91
CA THR A 35 -10.39 -10.27 -9.58
C THR A 35 -10.51 -10.32 -11.11
N SER A 36 -9.38 -10.47 -11.81
CA SER A 36 -9.34 -10.55 -13.28
C SER A 36 -10.34 -11.59 -13.79
N LEU A 37 -11.34 -11.16 -14.55
CA LEU A 37 -12.36 -12.03 -15.14
C LEU A 37 -11.76 -13.30 -15.78
N GLY A 38 -10.57 -13.20 -16.39
CA GLY A 38 -9.93 -14.32 -17.07
C GLY A 38 -9.70 -15.58 -16.21
N GLN A 39 -9.40 -15.45 -14.91
CA GLN A 39 -9.26 -16.61 -14.02
C GLN A 39 -10.61 -17.17 -13.57
N LEU A 40 -11.62 -16.31 -13.42
CA LEU A 40 -12.98 -16.73 -13.10
C LEU A 40 -13.61 -17.44 -14.30
N ASP A 41 -13.31 -17.02 -15.53
CA ASP A 41 -13.81 -17.58 -16.79
C ASP A 41 -13.36 -19.04 -16.99
N GLU A 42 -12.10 -19.36 -16.71
CA GLU A 42 -11.61 -20.74 -16.78
C GLU A 42 -12.24 -21.63 -15.69
N VAL A 43 -12.49 -21.07 -14.49
CA VAL A 43 -12.95 -21.83 -13.32
C VAL A 43 -14.46 -22.15 -13.25
N TYR A 44 -15.44 -21.28 -13.50
CA TYR A 44 -15.82 -20.95 -14.88
C TYR A 44 -16.32 -22.18 -15.62
N PHE A 45 -15.79 -22.27 -16.84
CA PHE A 45 -16.18 -23.28 -17.80
C PHE A 45 -15.73 -24.67 -17.36
N SER A 46 -14.66 -24.76 -16.54
CA SER A 46 -14.23 -26.01 -15.92
C SER A 46 -15.27 -26.56 -14.94
N ALA A 47 -15.84 -25.75 -14.05
CA ALA A 47 -16.86 -26.21 -13.09
C ALA A 47 -18.17 -26.59 -13.79
N VAL A 48 -18.58 -25.82 -14.81
CA VAL A 48 -19.74 -26.18 -15.65
C VAL A 48 -19.51 -27.50 -16.37
N GLY A 49 -18.32 -27.70 -16.95
CA GLY A 49 -17.95 -28.92 -17.64
C GLY A 49 -17.96 -30.13 -16.70
N GLU A 50 -17.45 -29.96 -15.48
CA GLU A 50 -17.42 -31.03 -14.49
C GLU A 50 -18.80 -31.38 -13.93
N LEU A 51 -19.65 -30.38 -13.63
CA LEU A 51 -21.03 -30.67 -13.21
C LEU A 51 -21.80 -31.38 -14.33
N ARG A 52 -21.64 -30.94 -15.58
CA ARG A 52 -22.26 -31.62 -16.74
C ARG A 52 -21.80 -33.09 -16.80
N ARG A 53 -20.51 -33.36 -16.63
CA ARG A 53 -19.96 -34.72 -16.61
C ARG A 53 -20.55 -35.58 -15.49
N ILE A 54 -20.68 -35.03 -14.28
CA ILE A 54 -21.28 -35.71 -13.12
C ILE A 54 -22.75 -36.05 -13.39
N LEU A 55 -23.54 -35.07 -13.85
CA LEU A 55 -24.96 -35.26 -14.17
C LEU A 55 -25.16 -36.27 -15.31
N GLU A 56 -24.36 -36.20 -16.38
CA GLU A 56 -24.40 -37.15 -17.49
C GLU A 56 -24.04 -38.58 -17.04
N SER A 57 -23.09 -38.74 -16.11
CA SER A 57 -22.73 -40.06 -15.57
C SER A 57 -23.85 -40.68 -14.72
N GLN A 58 -24.52 -39.89 -13.88
CA GLN A 58 -25.59 -40.34 -12.98
C GLN A 58 -26.89 -40.66 -13.73
N VAL A 59 -27.16 -39.95 -14.83
CA VAL A 59 -28.30 -40.22 -15.73
C VAL A 59 -28.10 -41.51 -16.53
N ASN A 60 -26.85 -41.85 -16.89
CA ASN A 60 -26.56 -43.05 -17.66
C ASN A 60 -26.57 -44.34 -16.81
N ASP A 61 -26.36 -44.24 -15.49
CA ASP A 61 -26.40 -45.38 -14.56
C ASP A 61 -27.83 -45.76 -14.12
N SER A 62 -28.85 -44.93 -14.34
CA SER A 62 -30.19 -45.16 -13.77
C SER A 62 -31.01 -46.24 -14.48
N GLY A 63 -30.57 -46.80 -15.62
CA GLY A 63 -31.13 -47.99 -16.28
C GLY A 63 -32.60 -47.92 -16.75
N THR A 64 -33.36 -46.89 -16.36
CA THR A 64 -34.74 -46.63 -16.74
C THR A 64 -34.76 -45.40 -17.64
N GLY A 65 -35.27 -45.56 -18.87
CA GLY A 65 -35.09 -44.64 -20.00
C GLY A 65 -35.71 -43.24 -19.90
N GLU A 66 -36.02 -42.73 -18.70
CA GLU A 66 -36.29 -41.31 -18.45
C GLU A 66 -35.69 -40.91 -17.09
N PRO A 67 -34.68 -40.02 -17.05
CA PRO A 67 -34.10 -39.58 -15.79
C PRO A 67 -35.11 -38.74 -15.00
N HIS A 68 -35.54 -39.26 -13.85
CA HIS A 68 -36.33 -38.48 -12.91
C HIS A 68 -35.40 -37.56 -12.10
N TRP A 69 -35.14 -36.37 -12.61
CA TRP A 69 -34.17 -35.40 -12.06
C TRP A 69 -34.36 -35.08 -10.57
N THR A 70 -35.56 -35.25 -10.01
CA THR A 70 -35.81 -35.02 -8.58
C THR A 70 -35.19 -36.09 -7.66
N ALA A 71 -34.82 -37.26 -8.19
CA ALA A 71 -34.21 -38.35 -7.42
C ALA A 71 -32.68 -38.29 -7.40
N VAL A 72 -32.07 -37.50 -8.29
CA VAL A 72 -30.61 -37.36 -8.39
C VAL A 72 -30.10 -36.47 -7.26
N ARG A 73 -29.19 -37.02 -6.45
CA ARG A 73 -28.51 -36.31 -5.37
C ARG A 73 -27.10 -35.97 -5.80
N LEU A 74 -26.68 -34.74 -5.53
CA LEU A 74 -25.30 -34.32 -5.74
C LEU A 74 -24.50 -34.55 -4.46
N GLU A 75 -23.50 -35.42 -4.54
CA GLU A 75 -22.60 -35.79 -3.44
C GLU A 75 -21.47 -34.77 -3.24
N ASP A 76 -21.05 -34.06 -4.29
CA ASP A 76 -20.06 -32.98 -4.21
C ASP A 76 -20.72 -31.63 -4.53
N THR A 77 -21.15 -30.93 -3.48
CA THR A 77 -21.80 -29.61 -3.57
C THR A 77 -20.79 -28.45 -3.70
N SER A 78 -19.47 -28.73 -3.62
CA SER A 78 -18.40 -27.73 -3.61
C SER A 78 -18.21 -26.99 -4.95
N LEU A 79 -18.83 -27.48 -6.02
CA LEU A 79 -18.84 -26.87 -7.35
C LEU A 79 -20.09 -26.01 -7.61
N LEU A 80 -21.12 -26.08 -6.76
CA LEU A 80 -22.43 -25.50 -7.05
C LEU A 80 -22.54 -24.01 -6.76
N TRP A 81 -21.88 -23.52 -5.70
CA TRP A 81 -21.79 -22.07 -5.45
C TRP A 81 -21.04 -21.37 -6.60
N LYS A 82 -20.12 -22.07 -7.27
CA LYS A 82 -19.43 -21.57 -8.46
C LYS A 82 -20.45 -21.33 -9.58
N ILE A 83 -21.53 -22.10 -9.61
CA ILE A 83 -22.62 -21.98 -10.60
C ILE A 83 -23.62 -20.89 -10.22
N ALA A 84 -23.96 -20.72 -8.94
CA ALA A 84 -24.79 -19.60 -8.48
C ALA A 84 -24.11 -18.23 -8.72
N ALA A 85 -22.77 -18.20 -8.75
CA ALA A 85 -22.00 -17.03 -9.16
C ALA A 85 -22.23 -16.62 -10.64
N PHE A 86 -22.88 -17.47 -11.46
CA PHE A 86 -23.13 -17.24 -12.90
C PHE A 86 -24.36 -16.39 -13.23
N CYS A 87 -25.08 -15.92 -12.21
CA CYS A 87 -26.16 -14.97 -12.41
C CYS A 87 -25.58 -13.60 -12.81
N LYS A 88 -26.26 -12.85 -13.69
CA LYS A 88 -25.75 -11.68 -14.46
C LYS A 88 -24.53 -10.99 -13.83
N PRO A 89 -23.46 -10.72 -14.61
CA PRO A 89 -22.25 -10.11 -14.09
C PRO A 89 -22.58 -8.75 -13.48
N TYR A 90 -22.51 -8.69 -12.14
CA TYR A 90 -22.55 -7.46 -11.37
C TYR A 90 -21.13 -7.11 -10.93
N VAL A 91 -20.90 -5.82 -10.66
CA VAL A 91 -19.59 -5.15 -10.75
C VAL A 91 -18.58 -5.59 -9.67
N GLY A 92 -18.93 -6.46 -8.72
CA GLY A 92 -17.96 -6.98 -7.77
C GLY A 92 -18.39 -8.28 -7.13
N PHE A 93 -17.73 -9.38 -7.49
CA PHE A 93 -17.78 -10.62 -6.73
C PHE A 93 -16.53 -10.71 -5.85
N LEU A 94 -16.72 -10.76 -4.53
CA LEU A 94 -15.65 -10.98 -3.55
C LEU A 94 -15.49 -12.49 -3.32
N ASP A 95 -14.33 -13.02 -3.69
CA ASP A 95 -13.98 -14.43 -3.44
C ASP A 95 -14.05 -14.72 -1.92
N PRO A 96 -14.81 -15.72 -1.47
CA PRO A 96 -14.84 -16.12 -0.06
C PRO A 96 -13.46 -16.47 0.53
N ARG A 97 -12.49 -16.86 -0.31
CA ARG A 97 -11.08 -17.01 0.09
C ARG A 97 -10.42 -15.67 0.39
N PHE A 98 -10.67 -14.65 -0.44
CA PHE A 98 -10.21 -13.29 -0.17
C PHE A 98 -10.79 -12.76 1.13
N LEU A 99 -12.08 -12.96 1.38
CA LEU A 99 -12.71 -12.56 2.65
C LEU A 99 -12.09 -13.28 3.85
N ARG A 100 -11.71 -14.54 3.69
CA ARG A 100 -11.03 -15.32 4.73
C ARG A 100 -9.65 -14.79 5.04
N GLU A 101 -8.87 -14.51 4.01
CA GLU A 101 -7.55 -13.88 4.17
C GLU A 101 -7.69 -12.46 4.71
N HIS A 102 -8.74 -11.72 4.37
CA HIS A 102 -9.04 -10.41 4.93
C HIS A 102 -9.37 -10.47 6.42
N VAL A 103 -10.19 -11.44 6.85
CA VAL A 103 -10.49 -11.69 8.27
C VAL A 103 -9.24 -12.09 9.03
N LYS A 104 -8.42 -13.00 8.49
CA LYS A 104 -7.11 -13.36 9.08
C LYS A 104 -6.16 -12.18 9.14
N TYR A 105 -6.19 -11.30 8.14
CA TYR A 105 -5.40 -10.08 8.14
C TYR A 105 -5.87 -9.12 9.23
N ILE A 106 -7.18 -8.85 9.33
CA ILE A 106 -7.75 -8.02 10.41
C ILE A 106 -7.40 -8.63 11.79
N SER A 107 -7.48 -9.95 11.94
CA SER A 107 -7.15 -10.63 13.21
C SER A 107 -5.65 -10.72 13.50
N SER A 108 -4.78 -10.67 12.48
CA SER A 108 -3.31 -10.76 12.60
C SER A 108 -2.61 -9.41 12.72
N VAL A 109 -3.20 -8.31 12.25
CA VAL A 109 -2.75 -6.93 12.54
C VAL A 109 -3.12 -6.59 13.99
N ARG A 110 -2.53 -7.34 14.93
CA ARG A 110 -2.56 -7.07 16.38
C ARG A 110 -1.49 -6.03 16.69
N LEU A 111 -1.83 -4.76 16.57
CA LEU A 111 -0.93 -3.67 16.95
C LEU A 111 -1.67 -2.64 17.81
N ASP A 112 -1.76 -2.92 19.11
CA ASP A 112 -1.65 -1.91 20.15
C ASP A 112 -1.15 -2.57 21.46
N PRO A 113 -0.09 -2.06 22.12
CA PRO A 113 0.31 -2.50 23.46
C PRO A 113 -0.66 -2.10 24.58
N VAL A 114 -1.76 -1.40 24.28
CA VAL A 114 -2.84 -1.14 25.26
C VAL A 114 -3.73 -2.38 25.39
N GLU A 115 -3.18 -3.45 25.99
CA GLU A 115 -3.90 -4.66 26.40
C GLU A 115 -4.89 -4.37 27.56
N ALA A 116 -5.99 -3.68 27.27
CA ALA A 116 -7.12 -3.55 28.21
C ALA A 116 -8.48 -3.95 27.59
N TYR A 117 -8.55 -4.23 26.28
CA TYR A 117 -9.82 -4.38 25.55
C TYR A 117 -10.01 -5.74 24.86
N ARG A 118 -9.17 -6.74 25.14
CA ARG A 118 -9.35 -8.08 24.56
C ARG A 118 -10.56 -8.80 25.14
N ASP A 119 -10.89 -8.54 26.42
CA ASP A 119 -11.86 -9.35 27.16
C ASP A 119 -13.24 -8.68 27.31
N ASP A 120 -13.45 -7.45 26.87
CA ASP A 120 -14.68 -6.70 27.17
C ASP A 120 -15.94 -7.28 26.48
N ILE A 121 -15.89 -7.49 25.17
CA ILE A 121 -16.99 -8.08 24.39
C ILE A 121 -17.02 -9.60 24.56
N TRP A 122 -15.84 -10.25 24.56
CA TRP A 122 -15.72 -11.70 24.75
C TRP A 122 -16.21 -12.17 26.15
N ALA A 123 -16.10 -11.33 27.18
CA ALA A 123 -16.63 -11.63 28.52
C ALA A 123 -18.12 -11.31 28.67
N HIS A 124 -18.79 -10.73 27.67
CA HIS A 124 -20.20 -10.37 27.79
C HIS A 124 -21.08 -11.64 27.89
N PRO A 125 -21.88 -11.82 28.96
CA PRO A 125 -22.63 -13.06 29.18
C PRO A 125 -23.59 -13.43 28.03
N GLN A 126 -24.19 -12.42 27.39
CA GLN A 126 -25.07 -12.63 26.24
C GLN A 126 -24.35 -13.19 25.01
N LEU A 127 -23.07 -12.85 24.81
CA LEU A 127 -22.29 -13.38 23.69
C LEU A 127 -22.04 -14.88 23.89
N SER A 128 -21.53 -15.26 25.06
CA SER A 128 -21.29 -16.67 25.42
C SER A 128 -22.57 -17.51 25.36
N SER A 129 -23.69 -16.93 25.82
CA SER A 129 -25.00 -17.57 25.71
C SER A 129 -25.46 -17.73 24.26
N TRP A 130 -25.24 -16.73 23.40
CA TRP A 130 -25.64 -16.75 22.00
C TRP A 130 -24.81 -17.77 21.18
N ILE A 131 -23.49 -17.81 21.35
CA ILE A 131 -22.60 -18.78 20.66
C ILE A 131 -23.02 -20.22 20.96
N GLY A 132 -23.40 -20.52 22.21
CA GLY A 132 -23.80 -21.86 22.63
C GLY A 132 -25.30 -22.18 22.48
N ALA A 133 -26.14 -21.22 22.08
CA ALA A 133 -27.58 -21.39 22.09
C ALA A 133 -28.04 -22.41 21.03
N GLY A 134 -28.81 -23.43 21.42
CA GLY A 134 -29.38 -24.41 20.49
C GLY A 134 -30.61 -23.93 19.71
N LYS A 135 -30.73 -22.62 19.43
CA LYS A 135 -31.88 -22.03 18.72
C LYS A 135 -31.45 -20.88 17.81
N SER A 136 -32.21 -20.67 16.74
CA SER A 136 -32.03 -19.53 15.84
C SER A 136 -32.25 -18.21 16.57
N SER A 137 -31.34 -17.26 16.41
CA SER A 137 -31.40 -15.97 17.12
C SER A 137 -30.52 -14.89 16.50
N ILE A 138 -30.88 -13.63 16.78
CA ILE A 138 -30.16 -12.44 16.33
C ILE A 138 -29.48 -11.78 17.54
N LEU A 139 -28.20 -11.45 17.40
CA LEU A 139 -27.42 -10.67 18.36
C LEU A 139 -26.96 -9.36 17.70
N LEU A 140 -27.48 -8.25 18.20
CA LEU A 140 -27.12 -6.91 17.75
C LEU A 140 -25.95 -6.40 18.58
N LEU A 141 -24.84 -6.12 17.92
CA LEU A 141 -23.68 -5.49 18.55
C LEU A 141 -23.67 -4.01 18.17
N GLN A 142 -24.21 -3.17 19.05
CA GLN A 142 -24.36 -1.75 18.79
C GLN A 142 -23.23 -0.96 19.45
N GLY A 143 -22.37 -0.37 18.62
CA GLY A 143 -21.34 0.56 19.05
C GLY A 143 -21.77 2.01 18.88
N ASN A 144 -20.82 2.91 19.14
CA ASN A 144 -20.86 4.32 18.77
C ASN A 144 -19.60 4.64 17.95
N HIS A 145 -19.41 5.90 17.56
CA HIS A 145 -18.22 6.30 16.80
C HIS A 145 -16.90 5.89 17.48
N ASP A 146 -16.83 5.98 18.81
CA ASP A 146 -15.63 5.67 19.60
C ASP A 146 -15.31 4.17 19.69
N SER A 147 -16.32 3.31 19.52
CA SER A 147 -16.14 1.85 19.51
C SER A 147 -16.10 1.24 18.11
N ARG A 148 -16.25 2.04 17.04
CA ARG A 148 -16.27 1.58 15.64
C ARG A 148 -15.09 0.68 15.27
N GLY A 149 -13.87 1.07 15.65
CA GLY A 149 -12.67 0.27 15.41
C GLY A 149 -12.70 -1.09 16.10
N ARG A 150 -13.11 -1.12 17.37
CA ARG A 150 -13.20 -2.34 18.17
C ARG A 150 -14.31 -3.27 17.67
N SER A 151 -15.48 -2.73 17.34
CA SER A 151 -16.63 -3.51 16.85
C SER A 151 -16.32 -4.22 15.53
N GLY A 152 -15.66 -3.54 14.57
CA GLY A 152 -15.26 -4.15 13.29
C GLY A 152 -14.19 -5.23 13.47
N ILE A 153 -13.18 -4.99 14.32
CA ILE A 153 -12.16 -6.01 14.67
C ILE A 153 -12.80 -7.22 15.34
N PHE A 154 -13.73 -7.00 16.27
CA PHE A 154 -14.46 -8.09 16.92
C PHE A 154 -15.23 -8.97 15.94
N GLY A 155 -15.89 -8.38 14.93
CA GLY A 155 -16.56 -9.14 13.88
C GLY A 155 -15.62 -10.08 13.15
N ALA A 156 -14.40 -9.64 12.86
CA ALA A 156 -13.36 -10.47 12.25
C ALA A 156 -12.85 -11.54 13.22
N GLU A 157 -12.59 -11.20 14.49
CA GLU A 157 -12.19 -12.15 15.52
C GLU A 157 -13.21 -13.29 15.68
N LEU A 158 -14.51 -12.95 15.68
CA LEU A 158 -15.59 -13.92 15.81
C LEU A 158 -15.70 -14.81 14.56
N ALA A 159 -15.55 -14.22 13.37
CA ALA A 159 -15.54 -14.98 12.12
C ALA A 159 -14.37 -15.97 12.08
N ASP A 160 -13.15 -15.51 12.39
CA ASP A 160 -11.94 -16.33 12.46
C ASP A 160 -12.07 -17.44 13.51
N HIS A 161 -12.58 -17.11 14.70
CA HIS A 161 -12.84 -18.08 15.77
C HIS A 161 -13.86 -19.15 15.36
N THR A 162 -14.94 -18.76 14.66
CA THR A 162 -15.97 -19.67 14.18
C THR A 162 -15.43 -20.61 13.10
N VAL A 163 -14.64 -20.08 12.16
CA VAL A 163 -13.92 -20.87 11.16
C VAL A 163 -12.94 -21.84 11.82
N GLY A 164 -12.18 -21.37 12.82
CA GLY A 164 -11.21 -22.19 13.57
C GLY A 164 -11.84 -23.38 14.29
N ARG A 165 -13.10 -23.24 14.73
CA ARG A 165 -13.91 -24.33 15.31
C ARG A 165 -14.58 -25.23 14.27
N LYS A 166 -14.26 -25.06 12.98
CA LYS A 166 -14.86 -25.79 11.85
C LYS A 166 -16.39 -25.66 11.82
N LYS A 167 -16.92 -24.51 12.26
CA LYS A 167 -18.35 -24.21 12.17
C LYS A 167 -18.65 -23.46 10.87
N PRO A 168 -19.77 -23.77 10.20
CA PRO A 168 -20.22 -23.01 9.03
C PRO A 168 -20.42 -21.53 9.37
N VAL A 169 -19.83 -20.64 8.58
CA VAL A 169 -20.00 -19.20 8.76
C VAL A 169 -20.03 -18.47 7.43
N ALA A 170 -21.02 -17.59 7.27
CA ALA A 170 -21.09 -16.57 6.25
C ALA A 170 -20.81 -15.22 6.92
N TYR A 171 -19.91 -14.42 6.37
CA TYR A 171 -19.55 -13.16 7.02
C TYR A 171 -19.27 -12.05 6.03
N MET A 172 -19.56 -10.84 6.48
CA MET A 172 -19.20 -9.62 5.81
C MET A 172 -18.77 -8.58 6.82
N VAL A 173 -17.45 -8.44 6.99
CA VAL A 173 -16.84 -7.62 8.04
C VAL A 173 -16.09 -6.47 7.39
N TYR A 174 -16.38 -5.25 7.86
CA TYR A 174 -15.70 -4.04 7.40
C TYR A 174 -14.56 -3.69 8.36
N LYS A 175 -13.42 -3.26 7.81
CA LYS A 175 -12.41 -2.57 8.60
C LYS A 175 -12.63 -1.07 8.44
N PRO A 176 -12.95 -0.29 9.51
CA PRO A 176 -12.82 1.15 9.44
C PRO A 176 -11.38 1.49 9.08
N MET A 177 -11.20 2.36 8.07
CA MET A 177 -9.90 2.69 7.52
C MET A 177 -8.95 3.09 8.65
N LEU A 178 -7.83 2.38 8.77
CA LEU A 178 -6.67 2.97 9.43
C LEU A 178 -6.18 4.09 8.50
N PRO A 179 -5.69 5.22 9.04
CA PRO A 179 -5.03 6.22 8.21
C PRO A 179 -3.92 5.52 7.40
N GLY A 180 -4.07 5.44 6.08
CA GLY A 180 -3.09 4.78 5.19
C GLY A 180 -3.51 3.44 4.56
N SER A 181 -4.65 2.82 4.91
CA SER A 181 -5.11 1.63 4.17
C SER A 181 -5.81 2.02 2.86
N CYS A 182 -5.13 1.89 1.71
CA CYS A 182 -5.73 2.10 0.38
C CYS A 182 -6.45 0.84 -0.12
N HIS A 183 -7.62 0.55 0.42
CA HIS A 183 -8.65 -0.18 -0.31
C HIS A 183 -10.00 0.44 0.04
N PRO A 184 -10.55 1.33 -0.79
CA PRO A 184 -11.99 1.50 -0.76
C PRO A 184 -12.55 0.16 -1.23
N LEU A 185 -13.19 -0.60 -0.33
CA LEU A 185 -14.41 -1.25 -0.80
C LEU A 185 -15.26 -0.07 -1.26
N PHE A 186 -15.40 0.12 -2.57
CA PHE A 186 -16.43 1.01 -3.11
C PHE A 186 -17.71 0.77 -2.32
N PRO A 187 -18.58 1.78 -2.08
CA PRO A 187 -19.84 1.54 -1.38
C PRO A 187 -20.54 0.35 -2.04
N ILE A 188 -20.50 -0.81 -1.38
CA ILE A 188 -21.08 -2.04 -1.88
C ILE A 188 -22.58 -1.80 -1.78
N GLU A 189 -23.35 -2.09 -2.81
CA GLU A 189 -24.80 -1.93 -2.71
C GLU A 189 -25.39 -3.00 -1.79
N GLU A 190 -26.52 -2.70 -1.15
CA GLU A 190 -27.12 -3.58 -0.14
C GLU A 190 -27.47 -4.97 -0.71
N ALA A 191 -27.99 -4.98 -1.93
CA ALA A 191 -28.29 -6.20 -2.68
C ALA A 191 -27.02 -7.07 -2.88
N GLU A 192 -25.86 -6.43 -3.03
CA GLU A 192 -24.60 -7.14 -3.19
C GLU A 192 -24.13 -7.76 -1.88
N VAL A 193 -24.26 -7.07 -0.74
CA VAL A 193 -23.96 -7.70 0.56
C VAL A 193 -24.81 -8.95 0.76
N LEU A 194 -26.12 -8.88 0.48
CA LEU A 194 -27.03 -10.02 0.60
C LEU A 194 -26.68 -11.15 -0.38
N ARG A 195 -26.32 -10.82 -1.62
CA ARG A 195 -25.81 -11.78 -2.61
C ARG A 195 -24.59 -12.54 -2.10
N HIS A 196 -23.60 -11.82 -1.54
CA HIS A 196 -22.39 -12.45 -1.02
C HIS A 196 -22.68 -13.37 0.17
N LEU A 197 -23.60 -12.98 1.05
CA LEU A 197 -24.04 -13.82 2.16
C LEU A 197 -24.74 -15.09 1.67
N ALA A 198 -25.62 -14.98 0.67
CA ALA A 198 -26.28 -16.14 0.08
C ALA A 198 -25.29 -17.13 -0.55
N ILE A 199 -24.25 -16.62 -1.24
CA ILE A 199 -23.21 -17.46 -1.86
C ILE A 199 -22.35 -18.15 -0.80
N GLN A 200 -21.95 -17.44 0.26
CA GLN A 200 -21.21 -18.03 1.37
C GLN A 200 -22.03 -19.07 2.13
N ALA A 201 -23.32 -18.82 2.34
CA ALA A 201 -24.22 -19.80 2.96
C ALA A 201 -24.37 -21.05 2.09
N LEU A 202 -24.49 -20.90 0.76
CA LEU A 202 -24.55 -22.02 -0.17
C LEU A 202 -23.29 -22.90 -0.14
N GLN A 203 -22.12 -22.33 0.16
CA GLN A 203 -20.88 -23.09 0.36
C GLN A 203 -20.89 -24.00 1.60
N THR A 204 -21.88 -23.82 2.48
CA THR A 204 -22.00 -24.59 3.73
C THR A 204 -23.09 -25.66 3.70
N VAL A 205 -23.80 -25.79 2.56
CA VAL A 205 -24.81 -26.81 2.37
C VAL A 205 -24.16 -28.19 2.39
N ALA A 206 -24.78 -29.12 3.13
CA ALA A 206 -24.28 -30.47 3.31
C ALA A 206 -24.16 -31.24 1.98
N ASP A 207 -23.35 -32.29 1.98
CA ASP A 207 -22.92 -33.10 0.83
C ASP A 207 -24.05 -33.93 0.15
N CYS A 208 -25.32 -33.54 0.28
CA CYS A 208 -26.47 -34.23 -0.30
C CYS A 208 -27.64 -33.27 -0.52
N THR A 209 -27.74 -32.65 -1.70
CA THR A 209 -28.91 -31.86 -2.12
C THR A 209 -29.47 -32.36 -3.45
N SER A 210 -30.79 -32.31 -3.64
CA SER A 210 -31.40 -32.72 -4.91
C SER A 210 -31.10 -31.72 -6.02
N VAL A 211 -30.92 -32.21 -7.25
CA VAL A 211 -30.67 -31.35 -8.42
C VAL A 211 -31.80 -30.35 -8.65
N GLN A 212 -33.05 -30.73 -8.34
CA GLN A 212 -34.21 -29.84 -8.49
C GLN A 212 -34.11 -28.61 -7.58
N VAL A 213 -33.86 -28.83 -6.28
CA VAL A 213 -33.75 -27.73 -5.29
C VAL A 213 -32.64 -26.76 -5.67
N LEU A 214 -31.53 -27.28 -6.19
CA LEU A 214 -30.42 -26.46 -6.67
C LEU A 214 -30.73 -25.72 -7.96
N THR A 215 -31.50 -26.32 -8.86
CA THR A 215 -31.95 -25.69 -10.11
C THR A 215 -32.87 -24.51 -9.79
N ASP A 216 -33.82 -24.71 -8.87
CA ASP A 216 -34.74 -23.67 -8.41
C ASP A 216 -33.96 -22.51 -7.75
N LEU A 217 -32.92 -22.82 -6.96
CA LEU A 217 -32.03 -21.81 -6.40
C LEU A 217 -31.26 -21.04 -7.48
N VAL A 218 -30.63 -21.72 -8.44
CA VAL A 218 -29.89 -21.05 -9.53
C VAL A 218 -30.82 -20.14 -10.34
N GLU A 219 -32.07 -20.55 -10.56
CA GLU A 219 -33.08 -19.71 -11.19
C GLU A 219 -33.42 -18.48 -10.32
N SER A 220 -33.66 -18.67 -9.02
CA SER A 220 -33.90 -17.57 -8.06
C SER A 220 -32.74 -16.58 -8.02
N PHE A 221 -31.49 -17.06 -7.97
CA PHE A 221 -30.28 -16.22 -8.06
C PHE A 221 -30.22 -15.44 -9.38
N SER A 222 -30.67 -16.03 -10.49
CA SER A 222 -30.63 -15.39 -11.82
C SER A 222 -31.66 -14.28 -11.99
N GLN A 223 -32.79 -14.39 -11.27
CA GLN A 223 -33.90 -13.46 -11.31
C GLN A 223 -33.80 -12.35 -10.26
N ALA A 224 -33.07 -12.58 -9.16
CA ALA A 224 -32.92 -11.63 -8.07
C ALA A 224 -32.18 -10.34 -8.48
N LYS A 225 -32.78 -9.19 -8.16
CA LYS A 225 -32.22 -7.85 -8.48
C LYS A 225 -32.29 -6.88 -7.33
N THR A 226 -33.31 -6.99 -6.50
CA THR A 226 -33.58 -6.09 -5.38
C THR A 226 -33.18 -6.74 -4.06
N CYS A 227 -33.01 -5.94 -3.00
CA CYS A 227 -32.77 -6.49 -1.66
C CYS A 227 -33.87 -7.47 -1.23
N ALA A 228 -35.13 -7.22 -1.61
CA ALA A 228 -36.25 -8.12 -1.30
C ALA A 228 -36.09 -9.49 -1.98
N ASP A 229 -35.66 -9.52 -3.24
CA ASP A 229 -35.37 -10.77 -3.94
C ASP A 229 -34.23 -11.54 -3.27
N TRP A 230 -33.17 -10.83 -2.86
CA TRP A 230 -32.03 -11.45 -2.18
C TRP A 230 -32.36 -11.96 -0.78
N PHE A 231 -33.25 -11.30 -0.04
CA PHE A 231 -33.76 -11.85 1.22
C PHE A 231 -34.55 -13.15 1.01
N LYS A 232 -35.32 -13.24 -0.09
CA LYS A 232 -35.99 -14.50 -0.47
C LYS A 232 -34.98 -15.59 -0.77
N VAL A 233 -33.95 -15.28 -1.56
CA VAL A 233 -32.86 -16.22 -1.87
C VAL A 233 -32.14 -16.70 -0.60
N ILE A 234 -31.87 -15.80 0.36
CA ILE A 234 -31.26 -16.17 1.65
C ILE A 234 -32.16 -17.13 2.43
N CYS A 235 -33.48 -16.88 2.46
CA CYS A 235 -34.44 -17.78 3.08
C CYS A 235 -34.38 -19.18 2.44
N ASP A 236 -34.40 -19.24 1.10
CA ASP A 236 -34.31 -20.50 0.35
C ASP A 236 -33.01 -21.26 0.66
N VAL A 237 -31.88 -20.56 0.80
CA VAL A 237 -30.59 -21.17 1.17
C VAL A 237 -30.56 -21.63 2.64
N PHE A 238 -31.20 -20.90 3.55
CA PHE A 238 -31.25 -21.27 4.96
C PHE A 238 -31.98 -22.59 5.19
N TYR A 239 -32.97 -22.96 4.36
CA TYR A 239 -33.60 -24.28 4.42
C TYR A 239 -32.65 -25.45 4.09
N LEU A 240 -31.46 -25.17 3.54
CA LEU A 240 -30.51 -26.20 3.11
C LEU A 240 -29.34 -26.40 4.07
N VAL A 241 -29.24 -25.60 5.13
CA VAL A 241 -28.14 -25.67 6.09
C VAL A 241 -28.67 -26.13 7.45
N SER A 242 -27.93 -27.00 8.14
CA SER A 242 -28.32 -27.45 9.49
C SER A 242 -27.89 -26.47 10.58
N GLU A 243 -26.74 -25.83 10.42
CA GLU A 243 -26.22 -24.82 11.33
C GLU A 243 -25.42 -23.78 10.54
N LEU A 244 -25.66 -22.49 10.79
CA LEU A 244 -24.91 -21.40 10.17
C LEU A 244 -24.76 -20.19 11.09
N TYR A 245 -23.55 -19.66 11.17
CA TYR A 245 -23.28 -18.34 11.73
C TYR A 245 -23.26 -17.30 10.62
N VAL A 246 -23.94 -16.18 10.82
CA VAL A 246 -23.96 -15.05 9.88
C VAL A 246 -23.43 -13.83 10.63
N ILE A 247 -22.31 -13.25 10.20
CA ILE A 247 -21.69 -12.10 10.87
C ILE A 247 -21.64 -10.92 9.90
N ILE A 248 -22.39 -9.86 10.17
CA ILE A 248 -22.55 -8.73 9.26
C ILE A 248 -22.12 -7.45 9.98
N ASP A 249 -21.16 -6.74 9.40
CA ASP A 249 -20.79 -5.39 9.79
C ASP A 249 -21.39 -4.38 8.80
N LEU A 250 -22.34 -3.57 9.28
CA LEU A 250 -23.01 -2.55 8.46
C LEU A 250 -22.15 -1.29 8.24
N GLY A 251 -20.93 -1.23 8.81
CA GLY A 251 -19.95 -0.17 8.59
C GLY A 251 -19.51 0.01 7.12
N ILE A 252 -19.86 -0.94 6.24
CA ILE A 252 -19.67 -0.93 4.78
C ILE A 252 -20.50 0.17 4.10
N HIS A 253 -21.62 0.58 4.69
CA HIS A 253 -22.60 1.50 4.09
C HIS A 253 -22.58 2.91 4.67
N ALA A 254 -21.40 3.51 4.83
CA ALA A 254 -21.24 4.84 5.43
C ALA A 254 -22.01 6.00 4.72
N SER A 255 -22.72 5.74 3.62
CA SER A 255 -23.48 6.72 2.83
C SER A 255 -24.99 6.43 2.66
N SER A 256 -25.53 5.31 3.17
CA SER A 256 -26.95 4.92 3.04
C SER A 256 -27.47 4.22 4.31
N ALA A 257 -27.53 4.93 5.43
CA ALA A 257 -27.92 4.36 6.73
C ALA A 257 -29.42 3.99 6.83
N ASP A 258 -30.30 4.62 6.03
CA ASP A 258 -31.74 4.52 6.23
C ASP A 258 -32.34 3.16 5.83
N ALA A 259 -31.77 2.45 4.86
CA ALA A 259 -32.32 1.18 4.36
C ALA A 259 -31.80 -0.07 5.12
N ALA A 260 -30.62 0.01 5.76
CA ALA A 260 -30.07 -1.06 6.60
C ALA A 260 -30.77 -1.18 7.98
N ASN A 261 -31.44 -0.11 8.45
CA ASN A 261 -32.16 -0.09 9.73
C ASN A 261 -33.24 -1.17 9.84
N ALA A 262 -33.84 -1.59 8.72
CA ALA A 262 -34.90 -2.60 8.68
C ALA A 262 -34.39 -4.05 8.65
N TRP A 263 -33.08 -4.28 8.54
CA TRP A 263 -32.51 -5.62 8.38
C TRP A 263 -32.75 -6.55 9.58
N PRO A 264 -32.66 -6.11 10.85
CA PRO A 264 -32.99 -6.97 11.99
C PRO A 264 -34.41 -7.54 11.90
N SER A 265 -35.39 -6.72 11.53
CA SER A 265 -36.79 -7.14 11.35
C SER A 265 -36.96 -8.12 10.19
N LYS A 266 -36.28 -7.88 9.06
CA LYS A 266 -36.34 -8.79 7.90
C LYS A 266 -35.71 -10.15 8.20
N PHE A 267 -34.54 -10.17 8.82
CA PHE A 267 -33.91 -11.41 9.24
C PHE A 267 -34.73 -12.13 10.31
N HIS A 268 -35.39 -11.40 11.22
CA HIS A 268 -36.27 -12.03 12.21
C HIS A 268 -37.42 -12.78 11.52
N ALA A 269 -38.10 -12.16 10.56
CA ALA A 269 -39.17 -12.81 9.81
C ALA A 269 -38.68 -14.09 9.10
N ILE A 270 -37.49 -14.02 8.47
CA ILE A 270 -36.86 -15.19 7.84
C ILE A 270 -36.58 -16.29 8.88
N LEU A 271 -36.05 -15.94 10.06
CA LEU A 271 -35.79 -16.93 11.10
C LEU A 271 -37.08 -17.55 11.63
N GLU A 272 -38.19 -16.81 11.71
CA GLU A 272 -39.50 -17.37 12.08
C GLU A 272 -39.99 -18.36 11.03
N ASP A 273 -39.93 -17.99 9.75
CA ASP A 273 -40.32 -18.84 8.62
C ASP A 273 -39.48 -20.12 8.54
N VAL A 274 -38.15 -19.99 8.73
CA VAL A 274 -37.22 -21.13 8.76
C VAL A 274 -37.52 -22.02 9.96
N SER A 275 -37.68 -21.46 11.16
CA SER A 275 -37.94 -22.25 12.37
C SER A 275 -39.30 -22.96 12.34
N ALA A 276 -40.29 -22.41 11.64
CA ALA A 276 -41.62 -23.00 11.49
C ALA A 276 -41.61 -24.24 10.58
N ILE A 277 -40.76 -24.24 9.55
CA ILE A 277 -40.68 -25.31 8.54
C ILE A 277 -39.60 -26.33 8.87
N SER A 278 -38.46 -25.88 9.41
CA SER A 278 -37.27 -26.68 9.73
C SER A 278 -36.74 -26.29 11.11
N PRO A 279 -37.38 -26.77 12.20
CA PRO A 279 -36.99 -26.44 13.58
C PRO A 279 -35.60 -26.96 13.97
N GLU A 280 -35.06 -27.92 13.23
CA GLU A 280 -33.70 -28.44 13.38
C GLU A 280 -32.62 -27.51 12.80
N THR A 281 -33.00 -26.56 11.95
CA THR A 281 -32.09 -25.59 11.36
C THR A 281 -31.77 -24.48 12.35
N ILE A 282 -30.49 -24.29 12.66
CA ILE A 282 -30.02 -23.31 13.63
C ILE A 282 -29.21 -22.21 12.94
N ILE A 283 -29.81 -21.03 12.80
CA ILE A 283 -29.16 -19.86 12.21
C ILE A 283 -28.90 -18.80 13.28
N ARG A 284 -27.64 -18.39 13.42
CA ARG A 284 -27.22 -17.36 14.38
C ARG A 284 -26.71 -16.14 13.63
N ILE A 285 -27.41 -15.02 13.74
CA ILE A 285 -27.08 -13.80 13.00
C ILE A 285 -26.55 -12.74 13.96
N MET A 286 -25.33 -12.25 13.73
CA MET A 286 -24.77 -11.09 14.39
C MET A 286 -24.78 -9.91 13.43
N ILE A 287 -25.37 -8.80 13.88
CA ILE A 287 -25.37 -7.53 13.13
C ILE A 287 -24.60 -6.50 13.96
N ILE A 288 -23.51 -6.01 13.41
CA ILE A 288 -22.62 -5.01 13.99
C ILE A 288 -22.92 -3.66 13.35
N SER A 289 -23.23 -2.66 14.15
CA SER A 289 -23.55 -1.31 13.66
C SER A 289 -23.09 -0.23 14.64
N CYS A 290 -22.66 0.91 14.10
CA CYS A 290 -22.41 2.14 14.86
C CYS A 290 -23.60 3.11 14.82
N CYS A 291 -24.62 2.80 14.01
CA CYS A 291 -25.87 3.54 13.92
C CYS A 291 -26.97 2.79 14.68
N PRO A 292 -27.94 3.50 15.30
CA PRO A 292 -29.12 2.86 15.88
C PRO A 292 -29.85 1.99 14.86
N LEU A 293 -30.16 0.76 15.26
CA LEU A 293 -30.99 -0.17 14.47
C LEU A 293 -32.37 -0.27 15.10
N ASP A 294 -33.40 -0.35 14.27
CA ASP A 294 -34.76 -0.58 14.75
C ASP A 294 -34.88 -2.03 15.26
N VAL A 295 -35.16 -2.15 16.55
CA VAL A 295 -35.44 -3.45 17.17
C VAL A 295 -36.96 -3.55 17.37
N PRO A 296 -37.65 -4.50 16.73
CA PRO A 296 -39.06 -4.71 16.98
C PRO A 296 -39.29 -5.03 18.46
N GLN A 297 -40.05 -4.17 19.14
CA GLN A 297 -40.32 -4.28 20.57
C GLN A 297 -40.96 -5.64 20.88
N GLY A 298 -40.41 -6.38 21.85
CA GLY A 298 -40.96 -7.66 22.32
C GLY A 298 -40.47 -8.91 21.57
N SER A 299 -39.49 -8.79 20.67
CA SER A 299 -38.95 -9.94 19.93
C SER A 299 -38.02 -10.80 20.80
N VAL A 300 -38.50 -11.98 21.23
CA VAL A 300 -37.82 -12.88 22.20
C VAL A 300 -36.48 -13.44 21.69
N ASN A 301 -36.26 -13.41 20.37
CA ASN A 301 -35.06 -13.96 19.73
C ASN A 301 -34.06 -12.90 19.23
N ILE A 302 -34.29 -11.62 19.55
CA ILE A 302 -33.33 -10.54 19.28
C ILE A 302 -32.75 -10.07 20.62
N SER A 303 -31.43 -10.15 20.74
CA SER A 303 -30.68 -9.64 21.89
C SER A 303 -29.72 -8.54 21.44
N LYS A 304 -29.34 -7.66 22.36
CA LYS A 304 -28.53 -6.48 22.05
C LYS A 304 -27.42 -6.29 23.09
N ILE A 305 -26.19 -6.08 22.62
CA ILE A 305 -25.03 -5.68 23.40
C ILE A 305 -24.65 -4.26 22.98
N ASP A 306 -24.68 -3.32 23.92
CA ASP A 306 -24.19 -1.96 23.72
C ASP A 306 -22.71 -1.86 24.10
N ILE A 307 -21.85 -1.48 23.16
CA ILE A 307 -20.42 -1.27 23.41
C ILE A 307 -20.19 0.21 23.78
N ARG A 308 -19.87 0.46 25.05
CA ARG A 308 -19.43 1.78 25.55
C ARG A 308 -17.96 1.72 25.97
N ARG A 309 -17.19 2.81 25.79
CA ARG A 309 -15.89 2.94 26.45
C ARG A 309 -16.09 2.85 27.98
N PRO A 310 -15.38 1.96 28.71
CA PRO A 310 -15.30 2.07 30.16
C PRO A 310 -14.55 3.36 30.52
N ASN A 311 -15.08 4.12 31.50
CA ASN A 311 -14.40 5.29 32.07
C ASN A 311 -13.06 4.84 32.69
N ILE A 312 -11.94 5.20 32.06
CA ILE A 312 -10.62 4.94 32.65
C ILE A 312 -10.40 5.96 33.78
N HIS A 313 -10.41 5.50 35.03
CA HIS A 313 -10.03 6.33 36.18
C HIS A 313 -8.53 6.63 36.13
N PRO A 314 -8.07 7.88 36.36
CA PRO A 314 -6.65 8.27 36.23
C PRO A 314 -5.67 7.49 37.11
N ASP A 315 -6.14 6.83 38.16
CA ASP A 315 -5.29 6.18 39.17
C ASP A 315 -4.67 4.84 38.74
N LEU A 316 -5.17 4.21 37.66
CA LEU A 316 -4.65 2.94 37.17
C LEU A 316 -3.32 3.07 36.39
N ILE A 317 -2.90 4.28 36.04
CA ILE A 317 -1.66 4.54 35.29
C ILE A 317 -0.43 4.57 36.23
N ARG A 318 -0.62 4.71 37.55
CA ARG A 318 0.51 4.89 38.49
C ARG A 318 1.07 3.61 39.12
N ASN A 319 0.36 2.49 39.10
CA ASN A 319 0.78 1.28 39.81
C ASN A 319 0.74 0.03 38.91
N ARG A 320 1.70 -0.13 37.99
CA ARG A 320 2.11 -1.45 37.45
C ARG A 320 3.59 -1.47 37.07
N ARG A 321 4.46 -1.43 38.08
CA ARG A 321 5.71 -2.21 38.06
C ARG A 321 5.45 -3.44 38.94
N SER A 322 5.83 -4.62 38.44
CA SER A 322 5.82 -5.93 39.12
C SER A 322 4.49 -6.36 39.74
N ASP A 323 3.76 -7.25 39.05
CA ASP A 323 3.19 -8.48 39.63
C ASP A 323 2.55 -9.34 38.54
N GLU A 324 2.83 -10.64 38.59
CA GLU A 324 2.30 -11.68 37.71
C GLU A 324 0.76 -11.68 37.70
N VAL A 325 0.15 -11.50 36.52
CA VAL A 325 -1.26 -11.84 36.31
C VAL A 325 -1.32 -13.20 35.63
N ARG A 326 -1.69 -14.22 36.41
CA ARG A 326 -1.97 -15.59 35.95
C ARG A 326 -3.22 -15.62 35.08
N ILE A 327 -3.10 -16.18 33.87
CA ILE A 327 -4.22 -16.54 32.99
C ILE A 327 -4.63 -18.00 33.27
N PRO A 328 -5.93 -18.35 33.38
CA PRO A 328 -6.38 -19.72 33.60
C PRO A 328 -6.04 -20.65 32.41
N PRO A 329 -5.46 -21.85 32.64
CA PRO A 329 -5.01 -22.77 31.57
C PRO A 329 -6.11 -23.39 30.68
N SER A 330 -7.39 -23.21 30.97
CA SER A 330 -8.47 -24.05 30.41
C SER A 330 -8.94 -23.68 28.99
N LEU A 331 -8.27 -22.76 28.28
CA LEU A 331 -8.71 -22.28 26.96
C LEU A 331 -7.73 -22.55 25.81
N TRP A 332 -6.57 -23.19 26.05
CA TRP A 332 -5.54 -23.39 25.02
C TRP A 332 -5.41 -24.82 24.46
N GLU A 333 -6.10 -25.83 24.99
CA GLU A 333 -5.75 -27.23 24.69
C GLU A 333 -6.16 -27.79 23.31
N THR A 334 -6.44 -26.99 22.27
CA THR A 334 -6.83 -27.60 20.97
C THR A 334 -6.31 -26.96 19.69
N TYR A 335 -5.25 -26.13 19.73
CA TYR A 335 -4.62 -25.69 18.47
C TYR A 335 -3.09 -25.61 18.57
N GLN A 336 -2.41 -26.63 18.02
CA GLN A 336 -0.98 -26.58 17.71
C GLN A 336 -0.78 -26.79 16.20
N PRO A 337 -0.26 -25.80 15.46
CA PRO A 337 0.27 -26.03 14.12
C PRO A 337 1.61 -26.76 14.22
N SER A 338 1.75 -27.86 13.49
CA SER A 338 2.93 -28.73 13.43
C SER A 338 4.19 -27.96 13.03
N LYS A 339 5.22 -27.97 13.90
CA LYS A 339 6.58 -27.53 13.57
C LYS A 339 7.26 -28.58 12.68
N ALA A 340 7.59 -28.21 11.44
CA ALA A 340 8.59 -28.94 10.66
C ALA A 340 9.98 -28.70 11.26
N GLN A 341 10.72 -29.78 11.45
CA GLN A 341 12.02 -29.84 12.09
C GLN A 341 13.09 -29.12 11.25
N VAL A 342 13.86 -28.24 11.89
CA VAL A 342 15.18 -27.81 11.42
C VAL A 342 16.18 -28.34 12.43
N THR A 343 16.99 -29.31 12.00
CA THR A 343 18.12 -29.84 12.76
C THR A 343 19.27 -28.85 12.71
N GLU A 344 19.71 -28.39 13.88
CA GLU A 344 20.94 -27.65 14.08
C GLU A 344 22.15 -28.56 13.79
N MET A 345 23.10 -28.07 12.98
CA MET A 345 24.44 -28.65 12.88
C MET A 345 25.41 -27.74 13.64
N GLU A 346 26.07 -28.31 14.63
CA GLU A 346 27.03 -27.68 15.55
C GLU A 346 28.30 -27.19 14.84
N ALA A 347 28.82 -26.06 15.32
CA ALA A 347 30.12 -25.51 14.93
C ALA A 347 31.29 -26.23 15.65
N PRO A 348 32.43 -26.52 14.99
CA PRO A 348 33.59 -27.09 15.66
C PRO A 348 34.44 -26.02 16.35
N LYS A 349 34.91 -26.38 17.55
CA LYS A 349 35.76 -25.60 18.45
C LYS A 349 37.20 -25.48 17.94
N SER A 350 37.80 -24.33 18.23
CA SER A 350 39.21 -23.98 18.01
C SER A 350 40.16 -24.77 18.92
N HIS A 351 41.27 -25.25 18.34
CA HIS A 351 42.46 -25.69 19.04
C HIS A 351 43.66 -24.84 18.57
N ASP A 352 44.39 -24.28 19.53
CA ASP A 352 45.72 -23.68 19.37
C ASP A 352 46.78 -24.76 19.06
N GLU A 353 47.76 -24.42 18.20
CA GLU A 353 49.21 -24.49 18.51
C GLU A 353 50.11 -24.05 17.32
N ASN A 354 51.00 -23.07 17.61
CA ASN A 354 52.39 -22.86 17.17
C ASN A 354 52.89 -23.15 15.72
N LEU A 355 53.49 -22.15 15.06
CA LEU A 355 54.97 -22.06 14.82
C LEU A 355 55.40 -20.91 13.87
N ALA A 356 56.41 -20.17 14.35
CA ALA A 356 57.56 -19.55 13.66
C ALA A 356 57.39 -18.33 12.71
N ALA A 357 57.97 -17.22 13.18
CA ALA A 357 58.30 -16.01 12.46
C ALA A 357 59.54 -16.19 11.55
N VAL A 358 59.56 -15.45 10.43
CA VAL A 358 60.79 -15.10 9.70
C VAL A 358 60.70 -13.63 9.31
N ASP A 359 61.60 -12.84 9.91
CA ASP A 359 61.89 -11.45 9.60
C ASP A 359 62.65 -11.30 8.27
N VAL A 360 62.30 -10.30 7.46
CA VAL A 360 63.25 -9.61 6.58
C VAL A 360 62.92 -8.10 6.57
N HIS A 361 63.84 -7.32 7.13
CA HIS A 361 63.85 -5.84 7.15
C HIS A 361 64.00 -5.20 5.76
N PRO A 362 63.45 -3.99 5.52
CA PRO A 362 63.99 -3.05 4.55
C PRO A 362 65.00 -2.08 5.20
N PRO A 363 66.00 -1.58 4.45
CA PRO A 363 67.09 -0.78 5.02
C PRO A 363 66.76 0.71 5.21
N ASN A 364 67.50 1.29 6.14
CA ASN A 364 67.44 2.65 6.70
C ASN A 364 67.89 3.79 5.77
N SER A 365 67.29 4.95 6.05
CA SER A 365 67.85 6.32 6.15
C SER A 365 68.41 7.02 4.90
N SER A 366 67.84 8.17 4.58
CA SER A 366 68.41 9.48 4.99
C SER A 366 67.43 10.62 4.67
N ALA A 367 67.44 11.61 5.56
CA ALA A 367 66.61 12.80 5.51
C ALA A 367 67.04 13.74 4.37
N ASP A 368 66.06 14.39 3.75
CA ASP A 368 66.15 15.82 3.47
C ASP A 368 64.74 16.41 3.35
N GLY A 369 64.52 17.47 4.13
CA GLY A 369 63.25 18.18 4.18
C GLY A 369 63.03 18.99 2.90
N ASN A 370 61.85 18.82 2.31
CA ASN A 370 61.21 19.89 1.56
C ASN A 370 59.69 19.71 1.69
N SER A 371 59.05 20.76 2.19
CA SER A 371 57.61 20.91 2.28
C SER A 371 56.98 20.73 0.89
N VAL A 372 56.26 19.63 0.70
CA VAL A 372 55.34 19.50 -0.43
C VAL A 372 54.14 20.38 -0.12
N GLN A 373 54.16 21.61 -0.67
CA GLN A 373 52.93 22.37 -0.87
C GLN A 373 51.98 21.50 -1.71
N ASN A 374 50.87 21.08 -1.09
CA ASN A 374 49.73 20.53 -1.82
C ASN A 374 49.22 21.63 -2.77
N ASN A 375 49.63 21.56 -4.04
CA ASN A 375 49.04 22.33 -5.12
C ASN A 375 47.58 21.89 -5.30
N ARG A 376 46.65 22.53 -4.58
CA ARG A 376 45.23 22.57 -4.95
C ARG A 376 45.16 23.29 -6.31
N ILE A 377 44.93 22.54 -7.38
CA ILE A 377 44.57 23.12 -8.68
C ILE A 377 43.28 23.93 -8.44
N ASP A 378 43.31 25.22 -8.74
CA ASP A 378 42.14 26.09 -8.61
C ASP A 378 41.02 25.58 -9.53
N LYS A 379 39.88 25.17 -8.94
CA LYS A 379 38.71 24.64 -9.66
C LYS A 379 38.18 25.65 -10.69
N SER A 380 38.40 26.95 -10.47
CA SER A 380 38.05 28.00 -11.45
C SER A 380 38.85 27.88 -12.76
N THR A 381 40.11 27.46 -12.65
CA THR A 381 41.01 27.24 -13.79
C THR A 381 40.64 25.97 -14.55
N ALA A 382 40.18 24.91 -13.86
CA ALA A 382 39.71 23.70 -14.50
C ALA A 382 38.42 23.93 -15.32
N VAL A 383 37.46 24.69 -14.80
CA VAL A 383 36.21 25.05 -15.51
C VAL A 383 36.50 25.89 -16.76
N SER A 384 37.41 26.85 -16.67
CA SER A 384 37.80 27.69 -17.84
C SER A 384 38.55 26.89 -18.91
N VAL A 385 39.38 25.92 -18.54
CA VAL A 385 40.01 24.98 -19.48
C VAL A 385 38.95 24.09 -20.15
N VAL A 386 38.02 23.50 -19.40
CA VAL A 386 36.93 22.68 -19.96
C VAL A 386 36.08 23.49 -20.94
N LYS A 387 35.71 24.73 -20.61
CA LYS A 387 34.98 25.65 -21.50
C LYS A 387 35.70 25.88 -22.83
N SER A 388 37.04 25.93 -22.83
CA SER A 388 37.82 26.20 -24.04
C SER A 388 37.93 25.03 -25.03
N TYR A 389 37.72 23.79 -24.57
CA TYR A 389 37.83 22.57 -25.41
C TYR A 389 36.50 21.82 -25.60
N MET A 390 35.45 22.18 -24.85
CA MET A 390 34.13 21.55 -25.01
C MET A 390 33.33 22.15 -26.15
N HIS A 391 33.35 21.47 -27.29
CA HIS A 391 32.54 21.81 -28.46
C HIS A 391 31.14 21.19 -28.38
N LYS A 392 30.15 21.94 -28.90
CA LYS A 392 28.79 21.44 -29.12
C LYS A 392 28.88 20.18 -29.99
N PRO A 393 28.24 19.06 -29.59
CA PRO A 393 28.20 17.85 -30.40
C PRO A 393 27.62 18.11 -31.80
N ALA A 394 28.11 17.39 -32.82
CA ALA A 394 27.53 17.49 -34.15
C ALA A 394 26.24 16.67 -34.25
N HIS A 395 26.17 15.58 -33.48
CA HIS A 395 25.06 14.63 -33.52
C HIS A 395 24.48 14.33 -32.13
N ALA A 396 23.16 14.08 -32.09
CA ALA A 396 22.45 13.72 -30.86
C ALA A 396 22.97 12.41 -30.22
N CYS A 397 23.55 11.50 -31.00
CA CYS A 397 24.13 10.24 -30.49
C CYS A 397 25.43 10.42 -29.69
N GLU A 398 26.00 11.63 -29.64
CA GLU A 398 27.20 11.92 -28.86
C GLU A 398 26.91 12.31 -27.40
N PHE A 399 25.64 12.52 -27.06
CA PHE A 399 25.22 12.69 -25.67
C PHE A 399 25.19 11.33 -25.01
N ALA A 400 25.99 11.14 -23.95
CA ALA A 400 26.07 9.90 -23.20
C ALA A 400 25.26 9.93 -21.89
N THR A 401 24.87 11.12 -21.44
CA THR A 401 24.21 11.34 -20.16
C THR A 401 22.93 12.15 -20.35
N ALA A 402 21.82 11.64 -19.84
CA ALA A 402 20.55 12.35 -19.78
C ALA A 402 20.22 12.67 -18.32
N ILE A 403 19.84 13.91 -18.04
CA ILE A 403 19.37 14.36 -16.73
C ILE A 403 17.87 14.63 -16.86
N PHE A 404 17.06 14.15 -15.93
CA PHE A 404 15.61 14.29 -15.94
C PHE A 404 15.16 15.07 -14.70
N CYS A 405 14.32 16.07 -14.92
CA CYS A 405 13.71 16.87 -13.85
C CYS A 405 12.19 16.96 -14.07
N ALA A 406 11.42 16.86 -12.97
CA ALA A 406 9.96 16.87 -13.00
C ALA A 406 9.37 18.27 -12.79
N LEU A 407 10.11 19.12 -12.08
CA LEU A 407 9.69 20.47 -11.72
C LEU A 407 10.64 21.52 -12.31
N PRO A 408 10.12 22.71 -12.69
CA PRO A 408 10.96 23.81 -13.17
C PRO A 408 12.08 24.20 -12.20
N ILE A 409 11.80 24.20 -10.89
CA ILE A 409 12.80 24.53 -9.87
C ILE A 409 13.98 23.55 -9.81
N GLU A 410 13.73 22.28 -10.15
CA GLU A 410 14.77 21.25 -10.26
C GLU A 410 15.59 21.46 -11.52
N ALA A 411 14.93 21.73 -12.65
CA ALA A 411 15.58 22.02 -13.92
C ALA A 411 16.44 23.28 -13.87
N ASP A 412 15.95 24.37 -13.26
CA ASP A 412 16.70 25.62 -13.08
C ASP A 412 17.97 25.40 -12.25
N ALA A 413 17.88 24.60 -11.18
CA ALA A 413 19.04 24.24 -10.37
C ALA A 413 20.06 23.41 -11.15
N VAL A 414 19.61 22.43 -11.96
CA VAL A 414 20.48 21.63 -12.83
C VAL A 414 21.14 22.48 -13.90
N LEU A 415 20.38 23.38 -14.54
CA LEU A 415 20.93 24.33 -15.51
C LEU A 415 22.01 25.20 -14.87
N SER A 416 21.82 25.64 -13.63
CA SER A 416 22.77 26.50 -12.93
C SER A 416 24.11 25.82 -12.62
N VAL A 417 24.19 24.47 -12.65
CA VAL A 417 25.46 23.74 -12.47
C VAL A 417 26.15 23.36 -13.78
N PHE A 418 25.55 23.66 -14.94
CA PHE A 418 26.20 23.45 -16.23
C PHE A 418 27.45 24.31 -16.34
N ASP A 419 28.54 23.70 -16.83
CA ASP A 419 29.75 24.45 -17.16
C ASP A 419 29.60 25.13 -18.52
N VAL A 420 28.88 24.51 -19.46
CA VAL A 420 28.63 25.04 -20.80
C VAL A 420 27.15 24.90 -21.13
N HIS A 421 26.54 25.97 -21.65
CA HIS A 421 25.21 25.96 -22.23
C HIS A 421 25.30 26.08 -23.75
N TRP A 422 24.53 25.25 -24.46
CA TRP A 422 24.30 25.42 -25.89
C TRP A 422 22.85 25.82 -26.10
N ASN A 423 22.62 27.12 -26.29
CA ASN A 423 21.29 27.73 -26.25
C ASN A 423 20.37 27.30 -27.43
N ASP A 424 20.97 26.86 -28.54
CA ASP A 424 20.21 26.43 -29.72
C ASP A 424 20.04 24.91 -29.72
N PHE A 425 18.80 24.44 -29.64
CA PHE A 425 18.46 23.04 -29.84
C PHE A 425 18.22 22.77 -31.33
N ASP A 426 19.30 22.44 -32.05
CA ASP A 426 19.26 22.24 -33.51
C ASP A 426 19.21 20.77 -33.92
N TYR A 427 19.09 19.86 -32.95
CA TYR A 427 19.08 18.44 -33.23
C TYR A 427 17.68 17.99 -33.66
N PRO A 428 17.54 17.27 -34.78
CA PRO A 428 16.24 16.75 -35.20
C PRO A 428 15.74 15.73 -34.17
N LYS A 429 14.58 15.99 -33.57
CA LYS A 429 13.91 15.02 -32.70
C LYS A 429 13.36 13.86 -33.52
N ALA A 430 13.37 12.66 -32.93
CA ALA A 430 12.77 11.50 -33.55
C ALA A 430 11.24 11.71 -33.72
N PRO A 431 10.61 11.12 -34.76
CA PRO A 431 9.15 11.17 -34.90
C PRO A 431 8.45 10.65 -33.64
N GLY A 432 7.52 11.44 -33.09
CA GLY A 432 6.78 11.11 -31.87
C GLY A 432 7.48 11.49 -30.56
N ASP A 433 8.66 12.11 -30.60
CA ASP A 433 9.30 12.70 -29.43
C ASP A 433 8.76 14.11 -29.13
N HIS A 434 7.95 14.19 -28.08
CA HIS A 434 7.28 15.40 -27.63
C HIS A 434 8.02 16.09 -26.47
N ASN A 435 9.19 15.59 -26.08
CA ASN A 435 9.95 16.20 -25.00
C ASN A 435 10.50 17.58 -25.38
N CYS A 436 10.78 18.35 -24.33
CA CYS A 436 11.56 19.58 -24.38
C CYS A 436 12.95 19.31 -23.77
N TYR A 437 13.98 19.81 -24.43
CA TYR A 437 15.37 19.57 -24.05
C TYR A 437 16.15 20.87 -23.84
N SER A 438 17.09 20.82 -22.91
CA SER A 438 18.22 21.74 -22.85
C SER A 438 19.51 20.93 -22.97
N VAL A 439 20.55 21.48 -23.59
CA VAL A 439 21.80 20.75 -23.84
C VAL A 439 23.00 21.55 -23.35
N GLY A 440 23.99 20.84 -22.83
CA GLY A 440 25.18 21.47 -22.27
C GLY A 440 26.25 20.46 -21.87
N ALA A 441 27.17 20.92 -21.03
CA ALA A 441 28.20 20.08 -20.46
C ALA A 441 28.37 20.30 -18.96
N ILE A 442 28.62 19.22 -18.23
CA ILE A 442 29.07 19.23 -16.83
C ILE A 442 30.37 18.44 -16.76
N GLY A 443 31.45 19.11 -16.40
CA GLY A 443 32.81 18.59 -16.50
C GLY A 443 33.07 18.07 -17.92
N ARG A 444 33.44 16.79 -18.03
CA ARG A 444 33.67 16.14 -19.32
C ARG A 444 32.42 15.55 -19.98
N HIS A 445 31.26 15.62 -19.33
CA HIS A 445 30.05 14.94 -19.77
C HIS A 445 29.21 15.88 -20.62
N LYS A 446 28.97 15.48 -21.88
CA LYS A 446 27.94 16.09 -22.74
C LYS A 446 26.58 15.62 -22.22
N VAL A 447 25.79 16.55 -21.69
CA VAL A 447 24.52 16.26 -21.02
C VAL A 447 23.34 16.81 -21.80
N VAL A 448 22.25 16.05 -21.82
CA VAL A 448 20.93 16.54 -22.20
C VAL A 448 20.05 16.60 -20.95
N LEU A 449 19.47 17.75 -20.65
CA LEU A 449 18.42 17.92 -19.65
C LEU A 449 17.07 17.73 -20.32
N VAL A 450 16.30 16.77 -19.81
CA VAL A 450 14.93 16.46 -20.22
C VAL A 450 13.96 17.10 -19.24
N HIS A 451 13.09 17.97 -19.74
CA HIS A 451 12.02 18.59 -18.96
C HIS A 451 10.80 17.68 -19.00
N ILE A 452 10.54 16.93 -17.92
CA ILE A 452 9.35 16.07 -17.85
C ILE A 452 8.11 16.96 -17.76
N SER A 453 7.02 16.58 -18.44
CA SER A 453 5.75 17.32 -18.48
C SER A 453 4.93 17.25 -17.17
N GLY A 454 5.61 17.18 -16.03
CA GLY A 454 5.08 17.09 -14.67
C GLY A 454 5.33 15.74 -13.98
N MET A 455 4.98 15.71 -12.69
CA MET A 455 5.23 14.57 -11.79
C MET A 455 4.51 13.26 -12.21
N GLY A 456 5.08 12.14 -11.77
CA GLY A 456 4.49 10.79 -11.88
C GLY A 456 5.22 9.85 -12.84
N LYS A 457 5.14 8.55 -12.56
CA LYS A 457 5.94 7.50 -13.23
C LYS A 457 5.66 7.39 -14.72
N SER A 458 4.39 7.50 -15.13
CA SER A 458 3.99 7.36 -16.54
C SER A 458 4.58 8.46 -17.44
N LYS A 459 4.59 9.71 -16.95
CA LYS A 459 5.20 10.83 -17.68
C LYS A 459 6.70 10.67 -17.76
N ALA A 460 7.32 10.26 -16.67
CA ALA A 460 8.75 10.02 -16.58
C ALA A 460 9.19 8.89 -17.54
N ALA A 461 8.46 7.78 -17.58
CA ALA A 461 8.67 6.67 -18.52
C ALA A 461 8.54 7.11 -19.98
N THR A 462 7.49 7.86 -20.31
CA THR A 462 7.26 8.39 -21.66
C THR A 462 8.40 9.30 -22.10
N ALA A 463 8.82 10.22 -21.22
CA ALA A 463 9.92 11.14 -21.48
C ALA A 463 11.25 10.39 -21.70
N SER A 464 11.55 9.41 -20.83
CA SER A 464 12.74 8.57 -20.93
C SER A 464 12.77 7.78 -22.24
N SER A 465 11.69 7.07 -22.55
CA SER A 465 11.56 6.28 -23.78
C SER A 465 11.81 7.14 -25.03
N GLN A 466 11.10 8.26 -25.16
CA GLN A 466 11.25 9.18 -26.29
C GLN A 466 12.67 9.79 -26.36
N CYS A 467 13.25 10.17 -25.22
CA CYS A 467 14.62 10.68 -25.16
C CYS A 467 15.65 9.67 -25.70
N ARG A 468 15.50 8.38 -25.41
CA ARG A 468 16.45 7.37 -25.90
C ARG A 468 16.33 7.12 -27.40
N VAL A 469 15.17 7.41 -28.00
CA VAL A 469 15.00 7.32 -29.45
C VAL A 469 15.71 8.49 -30.15
N THR A 470 15.59 9.72 -29.62
CA THR A 470 16.28 10.90 -30.17
C THR A 470 17.78 10.89 -29.87
N PHE A 471 18.17 10.59 -28.63
CA PHE A 471 19.55 10.51 -28.17
C PHE A 471 19.95 9.05 -28.00
N THR A 472 20.28 8.40 -29.11
CA THR A 472 20.64 6.97 -29.13
C THR A 472 21.95 6.66 -28.38
N GLY A 473 22.74 7.69 -28.05
CA GLY A 473 24.01 7.58 -27.33
C GLY A 473 23.90 7.47 -25.81
N ILE A 474 22.70 7.63 -25.23
CA ILE A 474 22.52 7.69 -23.77
C ILE A 474 22.88 6.36 -23.11
N LYS A 475 23.90 6.43 -22.24
CA LYS A 475 24.41 5.32 -21.41
C LYS A 475 24.06 5.46 -19.94
N LEU A 476 23.87 6.69 -19.46
CA LEU A 476 23.50 6.99 -18.08
C LEU A 476 22.32 7.96 -18.03
N SER A 477 21.28 7.59 -17.29
CA SER A 477 20.16 8.46 -16.95
C SER A 477 20.25 8.88 -15.49
N LEU A 478 20.13 10.18 -15.22
CA LEU A 478 20.12 10.75 -13.88
C LEU A 478 18.75 11.37 -13.60
N LEU A 479 18.03 10.89 -12.60
CA LEU A 479 16.81 11.54 -12.13
C LEU A 479 17.16 12.48 -10.99
N VAL A 480 17.08 13.79 -11.22
CA VAL A 480 17.55 14.81 -10.28
C VAL A 480 16.39 15.65 -9.79
N GLY A 481 16.29 15.84 -8.48
CA GLY A 481 15.23 16.66 -7.93
C GLY A 481 15.06 16.62 -6.41
N ILE A 482 13.85 16.86 -5.95
CA ILE A 482 13.49 16.86 -4.52
C ILE A 482 12.65 15.64 -4.15
N CYS A 483 12.65 15.27 -2.87
CA CYS A 483 11.91 14.13 -2.35
C CYS A 483 11.43 14.34 -0.89
N GLY A 484 10.54 13.47 -0.45
CA GLY A 484 10.19 13.32 0.97
C GLY A 484 11.17 12.37 1.67
N GLY A 485 11.71 12.74 2.82
CA GLY A 485 12.71 11.97 3.55
C GLY A 485 12.10 11.10 4.65
N VAL A 486 12.71 9.94 4.91
CA VAL A 486 12.45 9.14 6.12
C VAL A 486 13.42 9.61 7.21
N PRO A 487 12.97 10.21 8.32
CA PRO A 487 13.88 10.84 9.29
C PRO A 487 14.87 9.87 9.97
N ALA A 488 14.38 8.70 10.39
CA ALA A 488 15.16 7.63 11.00
C ALA A 488 14.51 6.28 10.63
N GLY A 489 15.30 5.33 10.12
CA GLY A 489 14.81 4.03 9.66
C GLY A 489 15.57 2.88 10.33
N PRO A 490 14.95 1.70 10.45
CA PRO A 490 15.60 0.52 11.01
C PRO A 490 16.77 0.09 10.12
N GLY A 491 17.98 0.15 10.67
CA GLY A 491 19.22 -0.15 9.95
C GLY A 491 19.84 1.03 9.20
N SER A 492 19.36 2.28 9.38
CA SER A 492 19.97 3.44 8.75
C SER A 492 21.13 4.03 9.54
N GLU A 493 22.25 4.33 8.88
CA GLU A 493 23.45 4.99 9.41
C GLU A 493 23.24 6.50 9.70
N GLY A 494 22.28 6.84 10.56
CA GLY A 494 22.12 8.19 11.08
C GLY A 494 20.83 8.91 10.68
N GLU A 495 20.57 10.02 11.37
CA GLU A 495 19.43 10.92 11.18
C GLU A 495 19.52 11.60 9.81
N ARG A 496 18.38 11.76 9.13
CA ARG A 496 18.26 12.50 7.86
C ARG A 496 17.58 13.84 8.09
N LEU A 497 18.22 14.91 7.63
CA LEU A 497 17.77 16.29 7.78
C LEU A 497 17.23 16.85 6.46
N LEU A 498 16.44 17.93 6.53
CA LEU A 498 16.05 18.65 5.33
C LEU A 498 17.30 19.24 4.66
N GLY A 499 17.34 19.14 3.33
CA GLY A 499 18.49 19.51 2.52
C GLY A 499 19.56 18.42 2.38
N ASP A 500 19.52 17.32 3.14
CA ASP A 500 20.39 16.17 2.86
C ASP A 500 20.11 15.58 1.48
N VAL A 501 21.12 14.95 0.87
CA VAL A 501 21.00 14.26 -0.41
C VAL A 501 20.79 12.77 -0.17
N VAL A 502 19.90 12.15 -0.94
CA VAL A 502 19.69 10.70 -1.02
C VAL A 502 20.00 10.22 -2.44
N ILE A 503 20.79 9.15 -2.54
CA ILE A 503 21.15 8.51 -3.81
C ILE A 503 20.62 7.07 -3.80
N SER A 504 19.95 6.67 -4.87
CA SER A 504 19.37 5.34 -4.97
C SER A 504 20.42 4.24 -5.16
N GLU A 505 20.41 3.25 -4.26
CA GLU A 505 21.02 1.92 -4.50
C GLU A 505 20.01 0.84 -4.85
N GLY A 506 18.73 1.20 -4.80
CA GLY A 506 17.61 0.35 -5.17
C GLY A 506 16.32 1.16 -5.13
N LEU A 507 15.30 0.62 -5.76
CA LEU A 507 14.00 1.27 -5.88
C LEU A 507 12.89 0.28 -5.51
N VAL A 508 11.92 0.74 -4.73
CA VAL A 508 10.73 -0.01 -4.35
C VAL A 508 9.52 0.75 -4.87
N GLN A 509 8.72 0.11 -5.71
CA GLN A 509 7.48 0.69 -6.19
C GLN A 509 6.36 0.39 -5.18
N TYR A 510 6.19 1.28 -4.19
CA TYR A 510 5.35 1.01 -3.03
C TYR A 510 3.84 1.07 -3.31
N ASP A 511 3.46 1.70 -4.43
CA ASP A 511 2.08 1.69 -4.91
C ASP A 511 1.74 0.45 -5.77
N PHE A 512 2.74 -0.37 -6.10
CA PHE A 512 2.57 -1.70 -6.68
C PHE A 512 2.83 -2.77 -5.62
N SER A 513 1.80 -3.13 -4.87
CA SER A 513 1.81 -4.35 -4.06
C SER A 513 0.58 -5.19 -4.40
N PRO A 514 0.73 -6.36 -5.04
CA PRO A 514 -0.28 -7.40 -5.04
C PRO A 514 -0.25 -8.05 -3.66
N ARG A 515 -1.11 -7.61 -2.73
CA ARG A 515 -1.08 -8.01 -1.31
C ARG A 515 -1.56 -9.47 -1.04
N PHE A 516 -1.35 -10.42 -1.97
CA PHE A 516 -1.86 -11.81 -1.90
C PHE A 516 -0.90 -12.91 -2.36
N ILE A 517 0.42 -12.72 -2.28
CA ILE A 517 1.37 -13.81 -2.49
C ILE A 517 2.28 -13.92 -1.26
N GLU A 518 2.48 -15.15 -0.78
CA GLU A 518 3.27 -15.45 0.41
C GLU A 518 4.64 -14.72 0.42
N PRO A 519 5.18 -14.40 1.61
CA PRO A 519 6.35 -13.52 1.77
C PRO A 519 7.68 -14.09 1.26
N LYS A 520 7.71 -15.26 0.62
CA LYS A 520 8.98 -15.93 0.26
C LYS A 520 9.36 -15.90 -1.21
N SER A 521 8.48 -15.56 -2.14
CA SER A 521 8.82 -15.52 -3.58
C SER A 521 8.80 -14.13 -4.21
N MET A 522 8.29 -13.10 -3.53
CA MET A 522 8.26 -11.72 -4.04
C MET A 522 9.34 -10.80 -3.46
N ILE A 523 10.17 -11.28 -2.53
CA ILE A 523 11.38 -10.56 -2.07
C ILE A 523 12.36 -10.31 -3.24
N GLN A 524 12.18 -10.97 -4.39
CA GLN A 524 12.99 -10.79 -5.59
C GLN A 524 12.37 -9.95 -6.72
N GLN A 525 11.06 -9.63 -6.71
CA GLN A 525 10.44 -8.99 -7.90
C GLN A 525 10.31 -7.46 -7.82
N SER A 526 10.41 -6.84 -6.64
CA SER A 526 10.36 -5.38 -6.51
C SER A 526 11.74 -4.72 -6.38
N LEU A 527 12.83 -5.50 -6.39
CA LEU A 527 14.20 -4.97 -6.49
C LEU A 527 14.54 -4.85 -7.97
N LEU A 528 14.20 -3.72 -8.58
CA LEU A 528 14.70 -3.40 -9.90
C LEU A 528 16.24 -3.46 -9.85
N LYS A 529 16.82 -4.46 -10.52
CA LYS A 529 18.24 -4.80 -10.37
C LYS A 529 19.09 -3.60 -10.77
N LEU A 530 19.90 -3.10 -9.84
CA LEU A 530 20.82 -2.00 -10.10
C LEU A 530 21.80 -2.40 -11.21
N ASP A 531 22.01 -1.51 -12.17
CA ASP A 531 22.98 -1.72 -13.23
C ASP A 531 24.40 -1.93 -12.65
N PRO A 532 25.21 -2.89 -13.15
CA PRO A 532 26.53 -3.18 -12.58
C PRO A 532 27.51 -1.99 -12.60
N GLU A 533 27.45 -1.13 -13.61
CA GLU A 533 28.32 0.05 -13.72
C GLU A 533 27.93 1.09 -12.65
N VAL A 534 26.62 1.33 -12.52
CA VAL A 534 26.07 2.18 -11.45
C VAL A 534 26.42 1.60 -10.08
N GLY A 535 26.24 0.29 -9.88
CA GLY A 535 26.56 -0.41 -8.63
C GLY A 535 28.04 -0.30 -8.25
N GLY A 536 28.95 -0.52 -9.21
CA GLY A 536 30.39 -0.35 -8.99
C GLY A 536 30.76 1.08 -8.61
N PHE A 537 30.12 2.08 -9.24
CA PHE A 537 30.29 3.48 -8.88
C PHE A 537 29.75 3.80 -7.47
N LEU A 538 28.57 3.29 -7.10
CA LEU A 538 28.03 3.46 -5.75
C LEU A 538 28.98 2.86 -4.69
N THR A 539 29.57 1.68 -4.96
CA THR A 539 30.60 1.10 -4.08
C THR A 539 31.83 2.01 -3.97
N LYS A 540 32.27 2.64 -5.06
CA LYS A 540 33.38 3.61 -5.05
C LYS A 540 33.07 4.80 -4.14
N ILE A 541 31.91 5.45 -4.31
CA ILE A 541 31.56 6.66 -3.52
C ILE A 541 31.20 6.34 -2.06
N LYS A 542 30.88 5.09 -1.73
CA LYS A 542 30.75 4.63 -0.33
C LYS A 542 32.09 4.53 0.41
N THR A 543 33.22 4.50 -0.30
CA THR A 543 34.53 4.51 0.36
C THR A 543 34.78 5.87 1.02
N ALA A 544 35.49 5.87 2.17
CA ALA A 544 35.74 7.09 2.93
C ALA A 544 36.36 8.23 2.10
N LYS A 545 37.30 7.91 1.21
CA LYS A 545 37.98 8.91 0.36
C LYS A 545 37.04 9.55 -0.65
N TYR A 546 36.35 8.75 -1.46
CA TYR A 546 35.51 9.28 -2.54
C TYR A 546 34.18 9.83 -2.02
N GLY A 547 33.66 9.29 -0.92
CA GLY A 547 32.51 9.85 -0.21
C GLY A 547 32.80 11.23 0.38
N ALA A 548 33.94 11.41 1.06
CA ALA A 548 34.36 12.71 1.56
C ALA A 548 34.57 13.72 0.43
N LEU A 549 35.20 13.29 -0.68
CA LEU A 549 35.38 14.13 -1.87
C LEU A 549 34.04 14.54 -2.50
N LEU A 550 33.08 13.62 -2.58
CA LEU A 550 31.75 13.92 -3.12
C LEU A 550 31.04 14.96 -2.25
N LEU A 551 31.12 14.81 -0.91
CA LEU A 551 30.53 15.76 0.03
C LEU A 551 31.20 17.14 -0.07
N GLU A 552 32.53 17.21 -0.11
CA GLU A 552 33.28 18.47 -0.29
C GLU A 552 32.88 19.16 -1.60
N ASN A 553 32.87 18.42 -2.72
CA ASN A 553 32.46 18.97 -4.02
C ASN A 553 31.01 19.46 -4.02
N THR A 554 30.10 18.70 -3.40
CA THR A 554 28.70 19.10 -3.28
C THR A 554 28.58 20.41 -2.50
N HIS A 555 29.31 20.55 -1.40
CA HIS A 555 29.31 21.76 -0.59
C HIS A 555 29.87 22.97 -1.36
N ASP A 556 30.98 22.80 -2.08
CA ASP A 556 31.60 23.84 -2.90
C ASP A 556 30.65 24.34 -4.00
N TYR A 557 30.02 23.41 -4.75
CA TYR A 557 29.10 23.78 -5.82
C TYR A 557 27.81 24.40 -5.28
N LEU A 558 27.28 23.91 -4.16
CA LEU A 558 26.14 24.54 -3.51
C LEU A 558 26.48 25.97 -3.05
N SER A 559 27.64 26.18 -2.42
CA SER A 559 28.11 27.50 -2.00
C SER A 559 28.29 28.46 -3.19
N ALA A 560 28.76 27.94 -4.33
CA ALA A 560 28.80 28.70 -5.57
C ALA A 560 27.40 29.11 -6.02
N LEU A 561 26.43 28.18 -6.09
CA LEU A 561 25.05 28.51 -6.44
C LEU A 561 24.42 29.56 -5.50
N GLN A 562 24.74 29.48 -4.20
CA GLN A 562 24.22 30.40 -3.18
C GLN A 562 24.81 31.81 -3.25
N SER A 563 25.98 31.97 -3.86
CA SER A 563 26.65 33.27 -4.01
C SER A 563 26.28 34.00 -5.29
N HIS A 564 25.60 33.33 -6.23
CA HIS A 564 25.18 33.93 -7.49
C HIS A 564 23.71 34.37 -7.41
N PRO A 565 23.42 35.68 -7.47
CA PRO A 565 22.05 36.16 -7.57
C PRO A 565 21.46 35.80 -8.95
N ASP A 566 20.15 35.58 -8.99
CA ASP A 566 19.42 35.38 -10.23
C ASP A 566 19.42 36.65 -11.10
N GLN A 567 18.80 36.57 -12.28
CA GLN A 567 18.64 37.70 -13.20
C GLN A 567 17.89 38.91 -12.61
N HIS A 568 17.24 38.76 -11.45
CA HIS A 568 16.55 39.81 -10.70
C HIS A 568 17.31 40.26 -9.44
N GLY A 569 18.52 39.77 -9.21
CA GLY A 569 19.34 40.13 -8.04
C GLY A 569 19.00 39.34 -6.77
N GLN A 570 18.17 38.29 -6.82
CA GLN A 570 17.75 37.51 -5.66
C GLN A 570 18.61 36.26 -5.45
N LEU A 571 18.99 35.99 -4.20
CA LEU A 571 19.68 34.75 -3.82
C LEU A 571 18.68 33.59 -3.75
N GLN A 572 18.51 32.92 -4.90
CA GLN A 572 17.46 31.91 -5.12
C GLN A 572 17.59 30.65 -4.23
N TYR A 573 18.80 30.29 -3.80
CA TYR A 573 19.11 29.00 -3.17
C TYR A 573 19.58 29.10 -1.71
N SER A 574 19.16 30.16 -1.00
CA SER A 574 19.56 30.42 0.38
C SER A 574 19.21 29.25 1.32
N TYR A 575 20.11 28.92 2.25
CA TYR A 575 19.86 27.91 3.28
C TYR A 575 18.73 28.38 4.22
N PRO A 576 17.63 27.63 4.38
CA PRO A 576 16.49 28.07 5.19
C PRO A 576 16.76 28.16 6.69
N GLY A 577 17.90 27.67 7.18
CA GLY A 577 18.22 27.62 8.61
C GLY A 577 17.75 26.34 9.29
N ILE A 578 18.49 25.89 10.30
CA ILE A 578 18.20 24.65 11.04
C ILE A 578 16.90 24.76 11.85
N GLU A 579 16.52 25.97 12.24
CA GLU A 579 15.28 26.28 12.92
C GLU A 579 14.04 26.01 12.05
N ASN A 580 14.20 25.99 10.73
CA ASN A 580 13.15 25.63 9.78
C ASN A 580 13.16 24.12 9.44
N ASP A 581 14.05 23.33 10.03
CA ASP A 581 14.02 21.87 9.96
C ASP A 581 13.10 21.31 11.07
N CYS A 582 11.81 21.30 10.78
CA CYS A 582 10.76 20.89 11.72
C CYS A 582 10.26 19.47 11.39
N LEU A 583 10.58 18.51 12.27
CA LEU A 583 10.01 17.17 12.24
C LEU A 583 9.04 17.02 13.42
N TYR A 584 7.77 16.73 13.13
CA TYR A 584 6.76 16.46 14.16
C TYR A 584 6.65 14.97 14.46
N GLN A 585 6.10 14.63 15.63
CA GLN A 585 5.77 13.25 15.97
C GLN A 585 4.85 12.64 14.89
N PRO A 586 5.05 11.37 14.50
CA PRO A 586 4.25 10.76 13.42
C PRO A 586 2.74 10.77 13.67
N SER A 587 2.33 10.67 14.93
CA SER A 587 0.93 10.68 15.36
C SER A 587 0.35 12.09 15.56
N TYR A 588 1.15 13.14 15.39
CA TYR A 588 0.68 14.51 15.55
C TYR A 588 -0.19 14.93 14.37
N LEU A 589 -1.39 15.43 14.69
CA LEU A 589 -2.40 15.79 13.69
C LEU A 589 -2.22 17.23 13.24
N HIS A 590 -1.96 17.41 11.95
CA HIS A 590 -1.90 18.70 11.28
C HIS A 590 -3.31 19.28 11.04
N LYS A 591 -3.89 19.94 12.05
CA LYS A 591 -5.28 20.41 12.05
C LYS A 591 -5.45 21.85 12.57
N HIS A 592 -6.62 22.44 12.38
CA HIS A 592 -6.99 23.64 13.13
C HIS A 592 -7.16 23.29 14.61
N HIS A 593 -6.76 24.21 15.50
CA HIS A 593 -6.77 23.98 16.95
C HIS A 593 -7.96 24.62 17.65
N GLU A 594 -8.67 25.53 16.97
CA GLU A 594 -9.84 26.22 17.50
C GLU A 594 -11.02 26.18 16.51
N GLU A 595 -12.24 26.15 17.05
CA GLU A 595 -13.49 26.22 16.26
C GLU A 595 -13.56 27.49 15.42
N SER A 596 -13.09 28.62 15.97
CA SER A 596 -13.00 29.92 15.30
C SER A 596 -12.18 29.88 14.00
N GLN A 597 -11.25 28.92 13.87
CA GLN A 597 -10.33 28.79 12.75
C GLN A 597 -10.82 27.80 11.69
N CYS A 598 -11.87 27.02 11.97
CA CYS A 598 -12.32 25.95 11.10
C CYS A 598 -13.83 26.03 10.83
N PRO A 599 -14.25 26.44 9.61
CA PRO A 599 -15.67 26.50 9.26
C PRO A 599 -16.34 25.11 9.17
N LEU A 600 -15.55 24.04 9.22
CA LEU A 600 -15.99 22.64 9.23
C LEU A 600 -15.49 21.95 10.51
N TRP A 601 -15.60 22.63 11.67
CA TRP A 601 -15.06 22.11 12.93
C TRP A 601 -15.73 20.80 13.35
N GLU A 602 -17.06 20.78 13.42
CA GLU A 602 -17.86 19.65 13.88
C GLU A 602 -17.71 18.39 13.01
N ASP A 603 -17.50 18.54 11.71
CA ASP A 603 -17.31 17.44 10.74
C ASP A 603 -15.84 17.24 10.34
N GLY A 604 -14.91 17.93 11.02
CA GLY A 604 -13.51 18.02 10.62
C GLY A 604 -12.57 18.10 11.82
N CYS A 605 -11.91 19.25 12.00
CA CYS A 605 -10.80 19.38 12.97
C CYS A 605 -11.22 19.24 14.44
N GLY A 606 -12.50 19.46 14.75
CA GLY A 606 -13.08 19.29 16.08
C GLY A 606 -13.37 17.85 16.47
N THR A 607 -13.36 16.92 15.50
CA THR A 607 -13.55 15.50 15.78
C THR A 607 -12.25 14.82 16.20
N LEU A 608 -12.36 13.73 16.97
CA LEU A 608 -11.20 12.95 17.39
C LEU A 608 -10.55 12.28 16.17
N GLY A 609 -9.28 12.61 15.91
CA GLY A 609 -8.57 12.13 14.71
C GLY A 609 -8.91 12.87 13.41
N GLY A 610 -9.84 13.84 13.47
CA GLY A 610 -10.30 14.55 12.30
C GLY A 610 -9.37 15.67 11.85
N VAL A 611 -9.21 15.77 10.53
CA VAL A 611 -8.48 16.83 9.87
C VAL A 611 -9.32 17.28 8.67
N CYS A 612 -9.65 18.57 8.59
CA CYS A 612 -10.39 19.07 7.44
C CYS A 612 -9.45 19.30 6.24
N LYS A 613 -10.00 19.28 5.02
CA LYS A 613 -9.23 19.47 3.79
C LYS A 613 -8.48 20.80 3.74
N ALA A 614 -9.00 21.84 4.38
CA ALA A 614 -8.31 23.12 4.48
C ALA A 614 -7.02 22.97 5.31
N ALA A 615 -7.09 22.35 6.49
CA ALA A 615 -5.91 22.11 7.32
C ALA A 615 -4.86 21.26 6.62
N MET A 616 -5.25 20.19 5.90
CA MET A 616 -4.30 19.34 5.15
C MET A 616 -3.50 20.08 4.07
N ASN A 617 -3.94 21.27 3.66
CA ASN A 617 -3.28 22.08 2.64
C ASN A 617 -2.71 23.39 3.22
N SER A 618 -2.90 23.65 4.51
CA SER A 618 -2.32 24.78 5.23
C SER A 618 -0.90 24.46 5.68
N ASN A 619 -0.09 25.49 5.95
CA ASN A 619 1.23 25.31 6.56
C ASN A 619 1.14 25.33 8.10
N CYS A 620 2.18 24.82 8.75
CA CYS A 620 2.26 24.73 10.21
C CYS A 620 2.15 26.09 10.91
N ASP A 621 2.76 27.13 10.34
CA ASP A 621 2.74 28.49 10.88
C ASP A 621 1.29 29.05 10.95
N SER A 622 0.47 28.73 9.94
CA SER A 622 -0.92 29.20 9.83
C SER A 622 -1.88 28.43 10.73
N LEU A 623 -1.60 27.14 10.97
CA LEU A 623 -2.39 26.31 11.88
C LEU A 623 -1.97 26.48 13.34
N GLY A 624 -0.75 26.98 13.60
CA GLY A 624 -0.20 27.09 14.93
C GLY A 624 0.25 25.75 15.50
N CYS A 625 0.87 24.89 14.66
CA CYS A 625 1.33 23.59 15.10
C CYS A 625 2.25 23.67 16.32
N GLU A 626 2.02 22.80 17.29
CA GLU A 626 2.56 22.90 18.64
C GLU A 626 4.03 22.49 18.68
N SER A 627 4.91 23.41 19.10
CA SER A 627 6.36 23.18 19.11
C SER A 627 6.81 22.03 20.02
N HIS A 628 6.04 21.68 21.06
CA HIS A 628 6.35 20.55 21.94
C HIS A 628 6.15 19.18 21.26
N GLN A 629 5.49 19.15 20.10
CA GLN A 629 5.31 17.96 19.27
C GLN A 629 6.48 17.75 18.29
N LEU A 630 7.49 18.63 18.31
CA LEU A 630 8.70 18.47 17.51
C LEU A 630 9.60 17.37 18.10
N VAL A 631 10.11 16.52 17.22
CA VAL A 631 11.06 15.45 17.55
C VAL A 631 12.45 16.05 17.74
N GLN A 632 13.03 15.81 18.92
CA GLN A 632 14.40 16.17 19.24
C GLN A 632 15.39 15.25 18.51
N ARG A 633 16.41 15.83 17.87
CA ARG A 633 17.39 15.12 17.03
C ARG A 633 18.82 15.52 17.38
N GLN A 634 19.75 14.58 17.32
CA GLN A 634 21.15 14.79 17.70
C GLN A 634 21.90 15.71 16.72
N ARG A 635 21.67 15.56 15.41
CA ARG A 635 22.31 16.40 14.38
C ARG A 635 21.85 17.85 14.44
N THR A 636 20.62 18.12 14.89
CA THR A 636 20.15 19.51 15.07
C THR A 636 20.79 20.15 16.30
N GLN A 637 20.91 19.41 17.41
CA GLN A 637 21.55 19.89 18.65
C GLN A 637 23.06 20.13 18.49
N ASN A 638 23.75 19.32 17.69
CA ASN A 638 25.19 19.48 17.46
C ASN A 638 25.53 20.63 16.49
N HIS A 639 24.55 21.07 15.68
CA HIS A 639 24.72 22.15 14.69
C HIS A 639 24.97 23.51 15.35
N GLU A 640 24.37 23.77 16.51
CA GLU A 640 24.61 25.00 17.29
C GLU A 640 26.09 25.23 17.68
N LYS A 641 26.94 24.20 17.57
CA LYS A 641 28.38 24.27 17.88
C LYS A 641 29.27 24.41 16.65
N GLN A 642 28.77 24.24 15.41
CA GLN A 642 29.56 24.33 14.18
C GLN A 642 29.05 25.48 13.31
N SER A 643 29.85 26.54 13.21
CA SER A 643 29.47 27.77 12.51
C SER A 643 29.72 27.68 11.00
N GLN A 644 28.66 27.99 10.25
CA GLN A 644 28.61 28.33 8.82
C GLN A 644 28.82 27.18 7.83
N GLY A 645 27.73 26.89 7.08
CA GLY A 645 27.61 25.77 6.16
C GLY A 645 26.74 24.69 6.78
N GLY A 646 25.49 24.56 6.32
CA GLY A 646 24.55 23.56 6.85
C GLY A 646 25.22 22.18 6.96
N ASN A 647 24.91 21.44 8.03
CA ASN A 647 25.35 20.06 8.25
C ASN A 647 24.76 19.14 7.18
N LEU A 648 25.29 19.23 5.96
CA LEU A 648 24.86 18.48 4.78
C LEU A 648 25.41 17.06 4.88
N SER A 649 24.59 16.07 4.58
CA SER A 649 25.01 14.67 4.46
C SER A 649 24.46 14.05 3.18
N ILE A 650 25.18 13.04 2.68
CA ILE A 650 24.79 12.25 1.51
C ILE A 650 24.52 10.82 1.99
N HIS A 651 23.31 10.35 1.74
CA HIS A 651 22.84 9.03 2.13
C HIS A 651 22.64 8.17 0.89
N ILE A 652 23.12 6.94 0.92
CA ILE A 652 22.92 5.99 -0.18
C ILE A 652 22.02 4.87 0.35
N GLY A 653 20.87 4.67 -0.30
CA GLY A 653 19.86 3.74 0.21
C GLY A 653 18.73 3.47 -0.78
N LYS A 654 17.79 2.59 -0.38
CA LYS A 654 16.62 2.28 -1.20
C LYS A 654 15.62 3.43 -1.18
N LEU A 655 15.09 3.81 -2.33
CA LEU A 655 14.04 4.82 -2.46
C LEU A 655 12.69 4.13 -2.75
N ALA A 656 11.61 4.76 -2.32
CA ALA A 656 10.24 4.37 -2.63
C ALA A 656 9.68 5.27 -3.74
N SER A 657 9.15 4.67 -4.81
CA SER A 657 8.54 5.37 -5.95
C SER A 657 7.03 5.12 -6.02
N GLY A 658 6.22 6.17 -6.22
CA GLY A 658 4.77 6.03 -6.39
C GLY A 658 4.09 7.26 -7.00
N ASP A 659 2.86 7.11 -7.49
CA ASP A 659 2.13 8.22 -8.17
C ASP A 659 1.42 9.18 -7.21
N THR A 660 1.41 8.87 -5.91
CA THR A 660 0.73 9.69 -4.90
C THR A 660 1.72 10.23 -3.88
N VAL A 661 1.67 11.54 -3.62
CA VAL A 661 2.49 12.19 -2.61
C VAL A 661 2.23 11.57 -1.23
N MET A 662 3.25 11.00 -0.60
CA MET A 662 3.16 10.52 0.78
C MET A 662 2.95 11.72 1.73
N LYS A 663 1.88 11.65 2.54
CA LYS A 663 1.44 12.69 3.49
C LYS A 663 1.13 12.15 4.89
N ALA A 664 1.28 10.84 5.11
CA ALA A 664 0.99 10.21 6.39
C ALA A 664 2.30 9.71 7.01
N ALA A 665 2.72 10.34 8.10
CA ALA A 665 3.98 10.02 8.76
C ALA A 665 4.04 8.57 9.26
N GLU A 666 2.94 8.05 9.81
CA GLU A 666 2.86 6.65 10.27
C GLU A 666 2.99 5.64 9.12
N GLU A 667 2.34 5.92 7.98
CA GLU A 667 2.43 5.07 6.79
C GLU A 667 3.82 5.12 6.15
N ARG A 668 4.43 6.31 6.11
CA ARG A 668 5.84 6.49 5.73
C ARG A 668 6.74 5.61 6.60
N ASP A 669 6.58 5.65 7.92
CA ASP A 669 7.42 4.90 8.86
C ASP A 669 7.21 3.38 8.73
N ARG A 670 5.96 2.95 8.50
CA ARG A 670 5.63 1.54 8.23
C ARG A 670 6.32 1.03 6.97
N ILE A 671 6.17 1.73 5.85
CA ILE A 671 6.82 1.35 4.58
C ILE A 671 8.35 1.42 4.72
N ALA A 672 8.87 2.43 5.40
CA ALA A 672 10.31 2.54 5.68
C ALA A 672 10.85 1.35 6.48
N LEU A 673 10.08 0.84 7.46
CA LEU A 673 10.44 -0.34 8.24
C LEU A 673 10.36 -1.63 7.43
N GLU A 674 9.28 -1.84 6.69
CA GLU A 674 9.05 -3.06 5.90
C GLU A 674 10.02 -3.16 4.71
N GLU A 675 10.11 -2.08 3.94
CA GLU A 675 10.84 -2.04 2.67
C GLU A 675 12.25 -1.49 2.81
N LYS A 676 12.64 -1.04 4.01
CA LYS A 676 13.96 -0.44 4.30
C LYS A 676 14.30 0.72 3.35
N VAL A 677 13.31 1.55 3.05
CA VAL A 677 13.46 2.74 2.21
C VAL A 677 13.85 3.97 3.04
N ILE A 678 14.61 4.88 2.45
CA ILE A 678 15.12 6.10 3.14
C ILE A 678 14.47 7.39 2.64
N ALA A 679 13.74 7.35 1.52
CA ALA A 679 13.04 8.49 0.94
C ALA A 679 11.92 8.03 -0.01
N PHE A 680 10.98 8.94 -0.28
CA PHE A 680 9.83 8.78 -1.15
C PHE A 680 9.89 9.81 -2.29
N GLU A 681 9.77 9.34 -3.53
CA GLU A 681 9.74 10.15 -4.75
C GLU A 681 8.68 9.60 -5.74
N MET A 682 8.50 10.23 -6.91
CA MET A 682 7.32 9.98 -7.76
C MET A 682 7.62 9.62 -9.23
N GLU A 683 8.88 9.60 -9.65
CA GLU A 683 9.25 9.44 -11.07
C GLU A 683 10.13 8.21 -11.31
N GLY A 684 10.92 7.80 -10.31
CA GLY A 684 12.01 6.85 -10.41
C GLY A 684 11.64 5.55 -11.11
N ALA A 685 10.51 4.96 -10.76
CA ALA A 685 10.12 3.65 -11.29
C ALA A 685 9.76 3.72 -12.78
N GLY A 686 9.38 4.90 -13.29
CA GLY A 686 9.20 5.10 -14.73
C GLY A 686 10.51 5.14 -15.51
N LEU A 687 11.60 5.62 -14.90
CA LEU A 687 12.91 5.74 -15.58
C LEU A 687 13.75 4.48 -15.49
N TRP A 688 13.63 3.76 -14.38
CA TRP A 688 14.54 2.68 -14.00
C TRP A 688 14.58 1.53 -15.01
N ASP A 689 13.48 1.26 -15.71
CA ASP A 689 13.38 0.19 -16.71
C ASP A 689 14.00 0.53 -18.09
N HIS A 690 14.43 1.77 -18.30
CA HIS A 690 14.89 2.25 -19.62
C HIS A 690 16.43 2.24 -19.79
N GLY A 691 17.18 1.71 -18.82
CA GLY A 691 18.65 1.59 -18.87
C GLY A 691 19.33 1.96 -17.55
N PRO A 692 20.68 2.08 -17.53
CA PRO A 692 21.41 2.47 -16.32
C PRO A 692 20.91 3.81 -15.79
N CYS A 693 20.36 3.77 -14.58
CA CYS A 693 19.72 4.91 -13.95
C CYS A 693 20.26 5.13 -12.54
N MET A 694 20.50 6.39 -12.17
CA MET A 694 20.81 6.80 -10.81
C MET A 694 19.84 7.92 -10.40
N ILE A 695 19.15 7.74 -9.29
CA ILE A 695 18.24 8.74 -8.74
C ILE A 695 19.02 9.52 -7.67
N ILE A 696 19.07 10.84 -7.82
CA ILE A 696 19.75 11.78 -6.93
C ILE A 696 18.72 12.80 -6.48
N LYS A 697 18.25 12.69 -5.24
CA LYS A 697 17.23 13.58 -4.69
C LYS A 697 17.74 14.30 -3.44
N SER A 698 17.18 15.45 -3.12
CA SER A 698 17.40 16.10 -1.83
C SER A 698 16.09 16.22 -1.05
N ILE A 699 16.17 16.06 0.27
CA ILE A 699 15.01 16.00 1.15
C ILE A 699 14.44 17.42 1.33
N CYS A 700 13.21 17.66 0.87
CA CYS A 700 12.53 18.96 1.03
C CYS A 700 11.35 18.93 2.01
N ASP A 701 10.86 17.73 2.36
CA ASP A 701 9.86 17.48 3.40
C ASP A 701 10.07 16.10 4.01
N TYR A 702 9.35 15.75 5.07
CA TYR A 702 9.46 14.46 5.74
C TYR A 702 8.42 13.42 5.30
N ALA A 703 7.90 13.53 4.07
CA ALA A 703 6.85 12.65 3.56
C ALA A 703 5.64 12.56 4.53
N ASP A 704 5.26 13.68 5.13
CA ASP A 704 4.14 13.79 6.06
C ASP A 704 3.20 14.95 5.69
N CYS A 705 2.30 15.31 6.59
CA CYS A 705 1.32 16.37 6.39
C CYS A 705 1.88 17.77 6.72
N HIS A 706 3.05 17.87 7.35
CA HIS A 706 3.68 19.13 7.81
C HIS A 706 4.57 19.78 6.73
N LYS A 707 4.18 19.65 5.45
CA LYS A 707 5.01 20.06 4.32
C LYS A 707 5.19 21.57 4.26
N SER A 708 6.41 21.98 3.91
CA SER A 708 6.76 23.38 3.71
C SER A 708 7.47 23.56 2.37
N LYS A 709 7.19 24.68 1.69
CA LYS A 709 7.90 25.04 0.45
C LYS A 709 9.26 25.70 0.71
N LYS A 710 9.56 26.08 1.97
CA LYS A 710 10.78 26.81 2.37
C LYS A 710 12.07 26.12 1.91
N TRP A 711 12.08 24.78 1.88
CA TRP A 711 13.26 23.98 1.56
C TRP A 711 13.41 23.61 0.09
N GLN A 712 12.38 23.80 -0.76
CA GLN A 712 12.40 23.26 -2.13
C GLN A 712 13.53 23.84 -2.99
N SER A 713 13.77 25.15 -2.95
CA SER A 713 14.85 25.79 -3.71
C SER A 713 16.22 25.30 -3.26
N TYR A 714 16.47 25.29 -1.95
CA TYR A 714 17.74 24.83 -1.38
C TYR A 714 18.00 23.35 -1.68
N ALA A 715 16.99 22.49 -1.49
CA ALA A 715 17.08 21.07 -1.79
C ALA A 715 17.34 20.81 -3.28
N ALA A 716 16.64 21.50 -4.19
CA ALA A 716 16.88 21.39 -5.63
C ALA A 716 18.32 21.75 -6.01
N ALA A 717 18.85 22.87 -5.49
CA ALA A 717 20.24 23.26 -5.66
C ALA A 717 21.23 22.24 -5.09
N THR A 718 20.91 21.65 -3.95
CA THR A 718 21.77 20.65 -3.28
C THR A 718 21.83 19.36 -4.10
N ALA A 719 20.69 18.89 -4.64
CA ALA A 719 20.64 17.74 -5.55
C ALA A 719 21.44 18.00 -6.85
N ALA A 720 21.31 19.19 -7.44
CA ALA A 720 22.06 19.59 -8.63
C ALA A 720 23.57 19.69 -8.36
N ALA A 721 23.97 20.28 -7.24
CA ALA A 721 25.37 20.35 -6.81
C ALA A 721 25.99 18.96 -6.61
N CYS A 722 25.25 18.04 -5.98
CA CYS A 722 25.68 16.66 -5.81
C CYS A 722 25.79 15.93 -7.16
N THR A 723 24.84 16.18 -8.08
CA THR A 723 24.87 15.63 -9.44
C THR A 723 26.16 16.03 -10.17
N LYS A 724 26.58 17.29 -10.05
CA LYS A 724 27.86 17.74 -10.60
C LYS A 724 29.04 17.02 -9.97
N GLY A 725 29.08 16.90 -8.65
CA GLY A 725 30.11 16.14 -7.93
C GLY A 725 30.17 14.66 -8.33
N ILE A 726 29.02 14.04 -8.60
CA ILE A 726 28.89 12.66 -9.11
C ILE A 726 29.50 12.56 -10.51
N LEU A 727 29.12 13.44 -11.43
CA LEU A 727 29.61 13.41 -12.81
C LEU A 727 31.13 13.63 -12.90
N GLU A 728 31.73 14.43 -12.03
CA GLU A 728 33.18 14.59 -11.98
C GLU A 728 33.93 13.31 -11.56
N GLN A 729 33.27 12.43 -10.80
CA GLN A 729 33.84 11.16 -10.37
C GLN A 729 33.41 9.97 -11.24
N TRP A 730 32.39 10.14 -12.07
CA TRP A 730 31.85 9.14 -13.00
C TRP A 730 32.77 9.00 -14.21
N ASN A 731 33.20 7.77 -14.54
CA ASN A 731 34.30 7.52 -15.48
C ASN A 731 33.91 6.97 -16.84
#